data_AF-A0A946WPQ5-F1
#
_entry.id   AF-A0A946WPQ5-F1
#
_cell.length_a   1.000
_cell.length_b   1.000
_cell.length_c   1.000
_cell.angle_alpha   90.00
_cell.angle_beta   90.00
_cell.angle_gamma   90.00
#
_symmetry.space_group_name_H-M   'P 1'
#
loop_
_entity.id
_entity.type
_entity.pdbx_description
1 polymer ?
#
loop_
_entity_poly.entity_id
_entity_poly.type
_entity_poly.pdbx_seq_one_letter_code
_entity_poly.pdbx_strand_id
1 'polypeptide(L)'
;MTRHFIAFFLLLSLVLTQSNVFGADLQKVNEHAAIISSDAATINLEFNLSDLESESVLMQGEDYKAIRITGEGATFKYGKPILPMVSRFVVVPPDVGVALDFTIDNQRREKADLPPKLFLDDNALSGPQEVEIGAKEIYPPVAAEISEPFIIRGARIVKVTTYPIQYDPVNNEYIYNEHIRTSIVHTADEPINPVEVPVRRNRSQVFLKFIRDYAINGDIVGRDDPDRDEKPAYVGHYLIVTHANCLEYTGDFIEWRRKSGYKVDIMVADNPTNAGTTLGQIRTLYNEYLEDGVDPFDYIMVVGDLSRYDNVNINGQWQLTPQAGRSCWGTNINHADYLFACLEGGNNDQHPDVGISRWAAGNPQRLGLASGRTMLYEANPDMDDPDWFERAANYSQHWGNGANTAWHITIHSNARWGEEVLKYRGYEDVRFYERYEWDQQGGVIGPWVRDLYNEGAAVFMGRAENYYWRNNFNGVNENTKFPIRLVASGHGEWCAWSGWLGLPNGSADNLKGPVATTFGWGGPPTAPWSAVWMETVRNVMLQDIPLGWGYAGAIMAVERYFPNENWMGRTNYYECVKTDFNCYGDPGIQPWFGTPRVVEATFPERITAGTRIVEVNVTGENDEPVSGAQVSFYVPGDMPDFDENAYRNYIDMFMMTTTSDEDGNARFVFENDVEFDGGVANITVTGRDICPFFGDIDIVRNISTVELSDYTLTEVEGNENDDVNPGETFNLTITAVNLGNQNALENVTGIVSTTSPWIEIEENEISFGDIPGGEIADGEEPVVLNVHASCPDGVSRPGTRPELNITFSSGDETFQSALIITPSAPNFQVRTIIGGNQVPADQHNLDIDIENVGSMNAPPATARIVTRGIGVSVINGDANYPAIDVNGHARIQGNRFTVSGNSIAVPGSIHPLLLAIRTGGGFVDTAYFELQVEEPRERAPQGPDGYGYICFDDTDQDWDIAPDYDWVEINPDDDDAEFEGVECDFDGNSQFDIGEAEVVEMGMNTQFYGNLYDRITISSNGFISMGSQPRITNLQNWPLDRAMGGGVGMVAPFWDWLDMNNNSKVYYYYDE
;
A
#
# COMPACT_ATOMS: atom_id res chain seq x y z
N MET A 1 -41.42 -8.81 31.47
CA MET A 1 -40.70 -9.86 30.73
C MET A 1 -41.03 -9.86 29.23
N THR A 2 -42.28 -9.78 28.79
CA THR A 2 -42.65 -9.85 27.34
C THR A 2 -42.52 -8.54 26.53
N ARG A 3 -41.93 -7.49 27.10
CA ARG A 3 -41.62 -6.22 26.41
C ARG A 3 -40.12 -6.01 26.17
N HIS A 4 -39.27 -6.91 26.68
CA HIS A 4 -37.81 -6.84 26.55
C HIS A 4 -37.31 -7.54 25.27
N PHE A 5 -38.18 -8.27 24.55
CA PHE A 5 -37.85 -9.02 23.33
C PHE A 5 -38.13 -8.27 22.01
N ILE A 6 -38.94 -7.20 22.04
CA ILE A 6 -39.44 -6.56 20.81
C ILE A 6 -38.49 -5.48 20.27
N ALA A 7 -37.63 -4.91 21.13
CA ALA A 7 -36.62 -3.93 20.70
C ALA A 7 -35.38 -4.58 20.07
N PHE A 8 -35.16 -5.88 20.30
CA PHE A 8 -34.02 -6.65 19.77
C PHE A 8 -34.16 -6.94 18.26
N PHE A 9 -35.40 -6.98 17.73
CA PHE A 9 -35.70 -7.33 16.34
C PHE A 9 -35.76 -6.15 15.36
N LEU A 10 -35.86 -4.90 15.86
CA LEU A 10 -36.04 -3.71 15.01
C LEU A 10 -34.73 -3.15 14.43
N LEU A 11 -33.58 -3.64 14.90
CA LEU A 11 -32.23 -3.22 14.49
C LEU A 11 -31.39 -4.34 13.86
N LEU A 12 -32.02 -5.47 13.50
CA LEU A 12 -31.45 -6.52 12.64
C LEU A 12 -31.23 -6.03 11.18
N SER A 13 -31.58 -4.78 10.89
CA SER A 13 -31.80 -4.22 9.55
C SER A 13 -30.58 -3.53 8.92
N LEU A 14 -29.47 -3.37 9.64
CA LEU A 14 -28.35 -2.50 9.18
C LEU A 14 -27.00 -3.17 8.92
N VAL A 15 -26.74 -4.40 9.36
CA VAL A 15 -25.34 -4.92 9.36
C VAL A 15 -25.21 -6.38 8.94
N LEU A 16 -26.14 -6.89 8.11
CA LEU A 16 -26.02 -8.25 7.55
C LEU A 16 -25.25 -8.32 6.22
N THR A 17 -24.59 -7.25 5.82
CA THR A 17 -23.71 -7.23 4.65
C THR A 17 -22.50 -6.38 4.98
N GLN A 18 -21.33 -6.85 4.57
CA GLN A 18 -20.06 -6.15 4.46
C GLN A 18 -19.07 -6.34 5.59
N SER A 19 -18.03 -7.08 5.21
CA SER A 19 -16.70 -7.01 5.76
C SER A 19 -15.76 -7.87 4.88
N ASN A 20 -14.76 -7.23 4.28
CA ASN A 20 -13.66 -7.93 3.63
C ASN A 20 -12.34 -7.32 4.07
N VAL A 21 -11.52 -8.12 4.76
CA VAL A 21 -10.09 -7.95 4.96
C VAL A 21 -9.54 -9.31 5.45
N PHE A 22 -9.06 -10.21 4.57
CA PHE A 22 -7.68 -10.77 4.48
C PHE A 22 -7.53 -12.14 3.81
N GLY A 23 -6.39 -12.29 3.11
CA GLY A 23 -5.42 -13.38 3.28
C GLY A 23 -4.00 -12.81 3.46
N ALA A 24 -3.06 -13.62 3.98
CA ALA A 24 -1.63 -13.29 4.18
C ALA A 24 -0.81 -13.30 2.88
N ASP A 25 -1.40 -13.79 1.81
CA ASP A 25 -1.15 -13.33 0.47
C ASP A 25 -2.35 -12.47 0.08
N LEU A 26 -2.11 -11.35 -0.60
CA LEU A 26 -3.16 -10.45 -1.07
C LEU A 26 -4.00 -11.21 -2.10
N GLN A 27 -4.92 -12.06 -1.66
CA GLN A 27 -5.97 -12.59 -2.52
C GLN A 27 -6.67 -11.36 -3.09
N LYS A 28 -6.42 -11.16 -4.39
CA LYS A 28 -7.13 -10.26 -5.28
C LYS A 28 -8.60 -10.28 -4.88
N VAL A 29 -9.19 -9.12 -4.61
CA VAL A 29 -10.57 -8.90 -4.10
C VAL A 29 -11.64 -9.34 -5.12
N ASN A 30 -11.51 -10.52 -5.72
CA ASN A 30 -11.97 -10.86 -7.06
C ASN A 30 -12.65 -12.23 -7.14
N GLU A 31 -12.94 -12.90 -6.02
CA GLU A 31 -13.59 -14.23 -6.06
C GLU A 31 -14.88 -14.25 -6.90
N HIS A 32 -15.69 -13.20 -6.79
CA HIS A 32 -16.92 -13.04 -7.59
C HIS A 32 -16.74 -12.27 -8.89
N ALA A 33 -15.51 -11.93 -9.28
CA ALA A 33 -15.24 -11.16 -10.49
C ALA A 33 -13.80 -11.35 -10.98
N ALA A 34 -13.60 -11.95 -12.14
CA ALA A 34 -12.29 -12.09 -12.78
C ALA A 34 -12.23 -11.27 -14.07
N ILE A 35 -11.05 -10.73 -14.39
CA ILE A 35 -10.76 -10.31 -15.77
C ILE A 35 -10.46 -11.58 -16.56
N ILE A 36 -11.27 -11.81 -17.58
CA ILE A 36 -11.13 -12.95 -18.50
C ILE A 36 -10.15 -12.57 -19.61
N SER A 37 -10.37 -11.40 -20.21
CA SER A 37 -9.46 -10.88 -21.22
C SER A 37 -9.39 -9.36 -21.20
N SER A 38 -8.25 -8.82 -21.59
CA SER A 38 -8.04 -7.39 -21.75
C SER A 38 -7.20 -7.16 -23.00
N ASP A 39 -7.72 -6.36 -23.93
CA ASP A 39 -7.02 -5.99 -25.16
C ASP A 39 -7.19 -4.51 -25.48
N ALA A 40 -6.72 -4.09 -26.65
CA ALA A 40 -6.79 -2.69 -27.08
C ALA A 40 -8.22 -2.16 -27.27
N ALA A 41 -9.22 -3.03 -27.41
CA ALA A 41 -10.61 -2.68 -27.68
C ALA A 41 -11.54 -2.92 -26.48
N THR A 42 -11.27 -3.91 -25.64
CA THR A 42 -12.16 -4.31 -24.55
C THR A 42 -11.43 -4.82 -23.31
N ILE A 43 -12.06 -4.64 -22.15
CA ILE A 43 -11.74 -5.34 -20.91
C ILE A 43 -12.97 -6.16 -20.50
N ASN A 44 -12.85 -7.49 -20.56
CA ASN A 44 -13.94 -8.41 -20.28
C ASN A 44 -13.81 -8.95 -18.86
N LEU A 45 -14.85 -8.76 -18.06
CA LEU A 45 -14.97 -9.31 -16.72
C LEU A 45 -16.12 -10.30 -16.65
N GLU A 46 -15.90 -11.41 -15.96
CA GLU A 46 -16.93 -12.38 -15.63
C GLU A 46 -17.20 -12.33 -14.14
N PHE A 47 -18.47 -12.17 -13.80
CA PHE A 47 -18.95 -12.19 -12.43
C PHE A 47 -19.62 -13.54 -12.17
N ASN A 48 -19.03 -14.33 -11.27
CA ASN A 48 -19.65 -15.55 -10.75
C ASN A 48 -20.46 -15.20 -9.50
N LEU A 49 -21.78 -15.41 -9.56
CA LEU A 49 -22.72 -14.98 -8.53
C LEU A 49 -23.55 -16.17 -8.01
N SER A 50 -23.00 -17.39 -8.11
CA SER A 50 -23.62 -18.64 -7.67
C SER A 50 -23.85 -18.71 -6.16
N ASP A 51 -23.05 -17.99 -5.38
CA ASP A 51 -22.93 -18.16 -3.93
C ASP A 51 -23.92 -17.26 -3.17
N LEU A 52 -25.18 -17.30 -3.62
CA LEU A 52 -26.27 -16.54 -3.05
C LEU A 52 -26.80 -17.21 -1.80
N GLU A 53 -26.69 -16.52 -0.68
CA GLU A 53 -27.31 -16.91 0.58
C GLU A 53 -28.65 -16.21 0.75
N SER A 54 -29.63 -16.93 1.31
CA SER A 54 -30.89 -16.32 1.70
C SER A 54 -31.45 -16.89 2.99
N GLU A 55 -32.02 -16.01 3.80
CA GLU A 55 -32.62 -16.35 5.08
C GLU A 55 -33.98 -15.64 5.26
N SER A 56 -34.81 -16.19 6.13
CA SER A 56 -36.06 -15.54 6.55
C SER A 56 -35.78 -14.63 7.73
N VAL A 57 -36.15 -13.37 7.63
CA VAL A 57 -36.00 -12.37 8.69
C VAL A 57 -37.34 -11.76 9.06
N LEU A 58 -37.63 -11.73 10.35
CA LEU A 58 -38.83 -11.11 10.87
C LEU A 58 -38.62 -9.58 10.98
N MET A 59 -39.35 -8.80 10.18
CA MET A 59 -39.34 -7.34 10.27
C MET A 59 -40.76 -6.82 10.50
N GLN A 60 -40.91 -5.95 11.51
CA GLN A 60 -42.21 -5.34 11.86
C GLN A 60 -43.36 -6.36 12.09
N GLY A 61 -43.04 -7.62 12.39
CA GLY A 61 -44.02 -8.69 12.63
C GLY A 61 -44.43 -9.48 11.37
N GLU A 62 -43.78 -9.25 10.23
CA GLU A 62 -43.94 -10.03 8.99
C GLU A 62 -42.60 -10.63 8.56
N ASP A 63 -42.64 -11.79 7.90
CA ASP A 63 -41.46 -12.47 7.40
C ASP A 63 -41.03 -11.89 6.05
N TYR A 64 -39.74 -11.60 5.92
CA TYR A 64 -39.09 -11.12 4.71
C TYR A 64 -37.95 -12.06 4.33
N LYS A 65 -37.52 -12.03 3.07
CA LYS A 65 -36.33 -12.73 2.59
C LYS A 65 -35.15 -11.77 2.57
N ALA A 66 -34.12 -12.04 3.35
CA ALA A 66 -32.82 -11.40 3.17
C ALA A 66 -32.03 -12.22 2.15
N ILE A 67 -31.41 -11.57 1.17
CA ILE A 67 -30.56 -12.23 0.18
C ILE A 67 -29.23 -11.48 0.17
N ARG A 68 -28.12 -12.19 0.17
CA ARG A 68 -26.77 -11.62 0.12
C ARG A 68 -25.86 -12.46 -0.76
N ILE A 69 -24.82 -11.80 -1.25
CA ILE A 69 -23.59 -12.48 -1.67
C ILE A 69 -22.57 -12.11 -0.64
N THR A 70 -21.97 -13.16 -0.14
CA THR A 70 -21.11 -13.14 1.01
C THR A 70 -19.88 -12.31 0.55
N GLY A 71 -19.49 -11.29 1.34
CA GLY A 71 -18.35 -10.41 1.04
C GLY A 71 -18.62 -9.32 0.00
N GLU A 72 -19.82 -9.26 -0.56
CA GLU A 72 -20.15 -8.24 -1.54
C GLU A 72 -21.04 -7.14 -0.95
N GLY A 73 -21.17 -6.05 -1.70
CA GLY A 73 -21.99 -4.91 -1.31
C GLY A 73 -23.48 -5.24 -1.35
N ALA A 74 -24.30 -4.28 -0.94
CA ALA A 74 -25.75 -4.37 -1.08
C ALA A 74 -26.35 -3.02 -1.40
N THR A 75 -27.58 -3.02 -1.89
CA THR A 75 -28.35 -1.80 -2.06
C THR A 75 -28.81 -1.23 -0.72
N PHE A 76 -28.72 0.09 -0.58
CA PHE A 76 -29.05 0.81 0.67
C PHE A 76 -29.89 2.06 0.40
N LYS A 77 -30.97 1.89 -0.37
CA LYS A 77 -31.93 2.98 -0.61
C LYS A 77 -33.12 2.84 0.33
N TYR A 78 -33.38 3.87 1.14
CA TYR A 78 -34.45 3.81 2.14
C TYR A 78 -35.80 3.47 1.49
N GLY A 79 -36.53 2.54 2.10
CA GLY A 79 -37.82 2.05 1.64
C GLY A 79 -37.73 1.04 0.50
N LYS A 80 -36.56 0.78 -0.10
CA LYS A 80 -36.39 -0.20 -1.18
C LYS A 80 -35.83 -1.54 -0.67
N PRO A 81 -35.96 -2.61 -1.47
CA PRO A 81 -35.29 -3.88 -1.19
C PRO A 81 -33.78 -3.72 -0.92
N ILE A 82 -33.25 -4.49 0.02
CA ILE A 82 -31.81 -4.73 0.18
C ILE A 82 -31.50 -5.96 -0.65
N LEU A 83 -30.74 -5.77 -1.73
CA LEU A 83 -30.33 -6.81 -2.66
C LEU A 83 -28.82 -6.73 -2.88
N PRO A 84 -28.14 -7.87 -3.11
CA PRO A 84 -26.69 -7.91 -3.27
C PRO A 84 -26.23 -7.11 -4.50
N MET A 85 -25.02 -6.55 -4.41
CA MET A 85 -24.31 -5.94 -5.53
C MET A 85 -22.81 -6.31 -5.46
N VAL A 86 -22.19 -6.57 -6.61
CA VAL A 86 -20.76 -6.91 -6.70
C VAL A 86 -20.05 -5.80 -7.47
N SER A 87 -19.09 -5.13 -6.82
CA SER A 87 -18.39 -3.97 -7.40
C SER A 87 -16.89 -4.20 -7.51
N ARG A 88 -16.30 -3.85 -8.66
CA ARG A 88 -14.84 -3.88 -8.88
C ARG A 88 -14.34 -2.58 -9.48
N PHE A 89 -13.18 -2.13 -9.01
CA PHE A 89 -12.44 -1.04 -9.62
C PHE A 89 -11.51 -1.60 -10.69
N VAL A 90 -11.58 -1.06 -11.89
CA VAL A 90 -10.83 -1.53 -13.05
C VAL A 90 -10.03 -0.36 -13.61
N VAL A 91 -8.71 -0.53 -13.73
CA VAL A 91 -7.85 0.41 -14.45
C VAL A 91 -8.19 0.29 -15.94
N VAL A 92 -8.49 1.42 -16.56
CA VAL A 92 -8.84 1.54 -17.99
C VAL A 92 -7.79 2.39 -18.71
N PRO A 93 -7.71 2.35 -20.05
CA PRO A 93 -6.72 3.12 -20.78
C PRO A 93 -6.86 4.64 -20.50
N PRO A 94 -5.75 5.37 -20.53
CA PRO A 94 -5.66 6.72 -19.99
C PRO A 94 -6.50 7.74 -20.74
N ASP A 95 -6.77 7.56 -22.03
CA ASP A 95 -7.24 8.62 -22.92
C ASP A 95 -8.36 8.20 -23.89
N VAL A 96 -9.00 7.05 -23.66
CA VAL A 96 -10.09 6.54 -24.53
C VAL A 96 -11.47 6.68 -23.88
N GLY A 97 -12.51 6.85 -24.71
CA GLY A 97 -13.90 6.71 -24.26
C GLY A 97 -14.17 5.30 -23.75
N VAL A 98 -15.02 5.14 -22.73
CA VAL A 98 -15.38 3.83 -22.18
C VAL A 98 -16.89 3.71 -22.03
N ALA A 99 -17.42 2.54 -22.37
CA ALA A 99 -18.82 2.17 -22.18
C ALA A 99 -18.91 0.74 -21.62
N LEU A 100 -20.02 0.41 -20.99
CA LEU A 100 -20.26 -0.95 -20.48
C LEU A 100 -21.31 -1.65 -21.35
N ASP A 101 -20.92 -2.76 -21.95
CA ASP A 101 -21.83 -3.78 -22.45
C ASP A 101 -21.88 -4.94 -21.45
N PHE A 102 -23.01 -5.64 -21.39
CA PHE A 102 -23.10 -6.85 -20.60
C PHE A 102 -24.10 -7.85 -21.17
N THR A 103 -23.84 -9.12 -20.89
CA THR A 103 -24.74 -10.24 -21.18
C THR A 103 -25.02 -11.01 -19.91
N ILE A 104 -26.25 -11.52 -19.79
CA ILE A 104 -26.67 -12.35 -18.67
C ILE A 104 -26.89 -13.76 -19.20
N ASP A 105 -26.10 -14.69 -18.70
CA ASP A 105 -26.29 -16.10 -18.95
C ASP A 105 -27.09 -16.72 -17.79
N ASN A 106 -27.96 -17.69 -18.11
CA ASN A 106 -28.79 -18.40 -17.14
C ASN A 106 -29.71 -17.54 -16.26
N GLN A 107 -30.37 -16.52 -16.82
CA GLN A 107 -31.37 -15.76 -16.07
C GLN A 107 -32.59 -16.62 -15.74
N ARG A 108 -32.93 -16.73 -14.46
CA ARG A 108 -34.19 -17.37 -14.00
C ARG A 108 -35.07 -16.42 -13.23
N ARG A 109 -36.38 -16.69 -13.30
CA ARG A 109 -37.41 -15.96 -12.56
C ARG A 109 -38.15 -16.92 -11.65
N GLU A 110 -38.31 -16.53 -10.40
CA GLU A 110 -39.03 -17.34 -9.41
C GLU A 110 -40.05 -16.50 -8.67
N LYS A 111 -41.21 -17.09 -8.38
CA LYS A 111 -42.19 -16.44 -7.51
C LYS A 111 -41.57 -16.22 -6.14
N ALA A 112 -41.69 -15.00 -5.63
CA ALA A 112 -41.28 -14.65 -4.29
C ALA A 112 -42.23 -15.34 -3.28
N ASP A 113 -41.67 -16.29 -2.54
CA ASP A 113 -42.28 -16.95 -1.39
C ASP A 113 -42.42 -16.01 -0.20
N LEU A 114 -41.41 -15.15 -0.01
CA LEU A 114 -41.43 -14.01 0.92
C LEU A 114 -41.00 -12.72 0.20
N PRO A 115 -41.56 -11.54 0.58
CA PRO A 115 -41.11 -10.27 0.04
C PRO A 115 -39.65 -9.98 0.44
N PRO A 116 -38.88 -9.23 -0.38
CA PRO A 116 -37.50 -8.93 -0.05
C PRO A 116 -37.39 -8.03 1.17
N LYS A 117 -36.36 -8.25 1.98
CA LYS A 117 -35.98 -7.39 3.09
C LYS A 117 -35.88 -5.94 2.62
N LEU A 118 -36.50 -5.01 3.35
CA LEU A 118 -36.48 -3.59 3.02
C LEU A 118 -35.47 -2.84 3.89
N PHE A 119 -34.83 -1.81 3.32
CA PHE A 119 -34.01 -0.89 4.11
C PHE A 119 -34.89 0.14 4.81
N LEU A 120 -35.17 -0.10 6.09
CA LEU A 120 -36.05 0.74 6.94
C LEU A 120 -35.32 1.25 8.18
N ASP A 121 -34.11 1.79 8.01
CA ASP A 121 -33.44 2.51 9.09
C ASP A 121 -34.00 3.93 9.20
N ASP A 122 -34.81 4.18 10.23
CA ASP A 122 -35.36 5.51 10.50
C ASP A 122 -34.26 6.58 10.70
N ASN A 123 -33.03 6.18 11.06
CA ASN A 123 -31.88 7.10 11.13
C ASN A 123 -31.37 7.52 9.75
N ALA A 124 -31.76 6.82 8.69
CA ALA A 124 -31.44 7.18 7.30
C ALA A 124 -32.38 8.25 6.72
N LEU A 125 -33.32 8.81 7.52
CA LEU A 125 -34.20 9.91 7.12
C LEU A 125 -33.92 11.22 7.89
N SER A 126 -34.03 12.37 7.22
CA SER A 126 -34.02 13.70 7.88
C SER A 126 -35.41 14.11 8.37
N GLY A 127 -35.98 13.33 9.27
CA GLY A 127 -37.31 13.57 9.84
C GLY A 127 -38.45 12.93 9.04
N PRO A 128 -39.72 13.23 9.37
CA PRO A 128 -40.87 12.57 8.76
C PRO A 128 -41.00 12.95 7.28
N GLN A 129 -40.58 12.04 6.40
CA GLN A 129 -40.77 12.13 4.95
C GLN A 129 -41.74 11.03 4.50
N GLU A 130 -42.65 11.36 3.58
CA GLU A 130 -43.41 10.32 2.86
C GLU A 130 -42.46 9.66 1.86
N VAL A 131 -41.81 8.59 2.28
CA VAL A 131 -40.98 7.77 1.39
C VAL A 131 -41.78 6.56 0.93
N GLU A 132 -41.65 6.25 -0.35
CA GLU A 132 -42.29 5.07 -0.93
C GLU A 132 -41.64 3.80 -0.37
N ILE A 133 -42.46 2.99 0.30
CA ILE A 133 -42.06 1.69 0.84
C ILE A 133 -42.35 0.61 -0.21
N GLY A 134 -41.34 -0.23 -0.47
CA GLY A 134 -41.33 -1.24 -1.52
C GLY A 134 -40.88 -0.70 -2.88
N ALA A 135 -40.65 -1.61 -3.81
CA ALA A 135 -40.43 -1.30 -5.22
C ALA A 135 -41.78 -1.26 -5.98
N LYS A 136 -41.90 -0.39 -6.99
CA LYS A 136 -43.05 -0.36 -7.93
C LYS A 136 -42.72 -0.91 -9.32
N GLU A 137 -41.43 -0.91 -9.63
CA GLU A 137 -40.83 -1.43 -10.86
C GLU A 137 -39.69 -2.37 -10.45
N ILE A 138 -39.08 -3.04 -11.42
CA ILE A 138 -37.93 -3.91 -11.17
C ILE A 138 -36.84 -3.12 -10.44
N TYR A 139 -36.34 -3.66 -9.33
CA TYR A 139 -35.30 -3.05 -8.52
C TYR A 139 -34.17 -4.05 -8.20
N PRO A 140 -32.89 -3.68 -8.39
CA PRO A 140 -32.40 -2.48 -9.07
C PRO A 140 -32.87 -2.40 -10.53
N PRO A 141 -32.89 -1.21 -11.16
CA PRO A 141 -33.45 -1.05 -12.51
C PRO A 141 -32.58 -1.65 -13.62
N VAL A 142 -31.31 -1.93 -13.34
CA VAL A 142 -30.32 -2.53 -14.24
C VAL A 142 -29.66 -3.73 -13.59
N ALA A 143 -29.09 -4.63 -14.39
CA ALA A 143 -28.32 -5.79 -13.91
C ALA A 143 -26.81 -5.50 -13.82
N ALA A 144 -26.30 -4.51 -14.54
CA ALA A 144 -24.93 -4.03 -14.41
C ALA A 144 -24.84 -2.55 -14.80
N GLU A 145 -23.88 -1.84 -14.21
CA GLU A 145 -23.57 -0.44 -14.48
C GLU A 145 -22.08 -0.12 -14.29
N ILE A 146 -21.65 1.00 -14.87
CA ILE A 146 -20.27 1.52 -14.79
C ILE A 146 -20.32 2.95 -14.26
N SER A 147 -19.37 3.32 -13.40
CA SER A 147 -19.22 4.70 -12.94
C SER A 147 -18.66 5.61 -14.04
N GLU A 148 -18.75 6.93 -13.85
CA GLU A 148 -17.84 7.83 -14.57
C GLU A 148 -16.38 7.48 -14.23
N PRO A 149 -15.45 7.57 -15.19
CA PRO A 149 -14.02 7.40 -14.94
C PRO A 149 -13.49 8.45 -13.97
N PHE A 150 -12.63 8.03 -13.04
CA PHE A 150 -11.88 8.88 -12.13
C PHE A 150 -10.39 8.55 -12.21
N ILE A 151 -9.54 9.38 -11.63
CA ILE A 151 -8.09 9.24 -11.64
C ILE A 151 -7.61 9.11 -10.19
N ILE A 152 -6.69 8.17 -9.97
CA ILE A 152 -5.86 8.15 -8.78
C ILE A 152 -4.42 8.11 -9.25
N ARG A 153 -3.70 9.23 -9.09
CA ARG A 153 -2.26 9.36 -9.33
C ARG A 153 -1.83 8.79 -10.70
N GLY A 154 -2.49 9.27 -11.75
CA GLY A 154 -2.25 8.85 -13.14
C GLY A 154 -2.79 7.47 -13.54
N ALA A 155 -3.46 6.75 -12.64
CA ALA A 155 -4.24 5.57 -13.00
C ALA A 155 -5.70 5.99 -13.23
N ARG A 156 -6.21 5.80 -14.45
CA ARG A 156 -7.62 6.05 -14.78
C ARG A 156 -8.45 4.82 -14.47
N ILE A 157 -9.50 4.97 -13.69
CA ILE A 157 -10.24 3.87 -13.06
C ILE A 157 -11.73 4.06 -13.28
N VAL A 158 -12.44 2.95 -13.48
CA VAL A 158 -13.91 2.87 -13.43
C VAL A 158 -14.34 1.86 -12.38
N LYS A 159 -15.51 2.06 -11.79
CA LYS A 159 -16.18 1.04 -10.98
C LYS A 159 -17.24 0.33 -11.81
N VAL A 160 -17.11 -0.97 -11.99
CA VAL A 160 -18.17 -1.82 -12.56
C VAL A 160 -18.95 -2.44 -11.41
N THR A 161 -20.27 -2.31 -11.43
CA THR A 161 -21.18 -2.88 -10.41
C THR A 161 -22.22 -3.77 -11.07
N THR A 162 -22.37 -5.00 -10.60
CA THR A 162 -23.39 -5.94 -11.06
C THR A 162 -24.41 -6.23 -9.96
N TYR A 163 -25.64 -6.52 -10.37
CA TYR A 163 -26.81 -6.77 -9.52
C TYR A 163 -27.34 -8.19 -9.79
N PRO A 164 -26.83 -9.20 -9.06
CA PRO A 164 -27.19 -10.60 -9.26
C PRO A 164 -28.68 -10.86 -9.08
N ILE A 165 -29.32 -10.12 -8.18
CA ILE A 165 -30.74 -10.26 -7.89
C ILE A 165 -31.45 -8.95 -8.18
N GLN A 166 -32.55 -9.05 -8.91
CA GLN A 166 -33.53 -7.98 -9.02
C GLN A 166 -34.90 -8.49 -8.54
N TYR A 167 -35.73 -7.60 -8.02
CA TYR A 167 -37.09 -7.92 -7.59
C TYR A 167 -38.12 -7.23 -8.48
N ASP A 168 -39.04 -8.01 -9.06
CA ASP A 168 -40.19 -7.55 -9.84
C ASP A 168 -41.44 -7.52 -8.94
N PRO A 169 -41.84 -6.35 -8.42
CA PRO A 169 -42.98 -6.21 -7.52
C PRO A 169 -44.33 -6.38 -8.23
N VAL A 170 -44.39 -6.22 -9.56
CA VAL A 170 -45.64 -6.34 -10.34
C VAL A 170 -46.02 -7.81 -10.49
N ASN A 171 -45.01 -8.65 -10.76
CA ASN A 171 -45.20 -10.08 -10.88
C ASN A 171 -44.96 -10.84 -9.56
N ASN A 172 -44.43 -10.18 -8.53
CA ASN A 172 -43.99 -10.80 -7.26
C ASN A 172 -42.95 -11.91 -7.54
N GLU A 173 -41.87 -11.55 -8.22
CA GLU A 173 -40.82 -12.48 -8.67
C GLU A 173 -39.41 -11.95 -8.35
N TYR A 174 -38.52 -12.86 -7.94
CA TYR A 174 -37.08 -12.64 -7.96
C TYR A 174 -36.53 -12.98 -9.34
N ILE A 175 -35.64 -12.14 -9.86
CA ILE A 175 -34.88 -12.34 -11.09
C ILE A 175 -33.44 -12.63 -10.67
N TYR A 176 -32.99 -13.85 -10.90
CA TYR A 176 -31.63 -14.29 -10.60
C TYR A 176 -30.79 -14.22 -11.88
N ASN A 177 -29.70 -13.47 -11.82
CA ASN A 177 -28.71 -13.28 -12.88
C ASN A 177 -27.42 -13.98 -12.43
N GLU A 178 -27.36 -15.30 -12.59
CA GLU A 178 -26.31 -16.14 -11.98
C GLU A 178 -24.92 -15.91 -12.58
N HIS A 179 -24.85 -15.60 -13.89
CA HIS A 179 -23.61 -15.28 -14.58
C HIS A 179 -23.77 -13.98 -15.37
N ILE A 180 -23.06 -12.94 -14.95
CA ILE A 180 -23.04 -11.65 -15.65
C ILE A 180 -21.65 -11.47 -16.25
N ARG A 181 -21.58 -11.43 -17.58
CA ARG A 181 -20.36 -11.07 -18.31
C ARG A 181 -20.45 -9.63 -18.72
N THR A 182 -19.49 -8.83 -18.30
CA THR A 182 -19.39 -7.41 -18.64
C THR A 182 -18.21 -7.18 -19.56
N SER A 183 -18.36 -6.27 -20.50
CA SER A 183 -17.30 -5.80 -21.39
C SER A 183 -17.22 -4.30 -21.27
N ILE A 184 -16.10 -3.80 -20.75
CA ILE A 184 -15.75 -2.38 -20.86
C ILE A 184 -15.23 -2.18 -22.27
N VAL A 185 -16.01 -1.52 -23.11
CA VAL A 185 -15.69 -1.27 -24.51
C VAL A 185 -15.00 0.08 -24.63
N HIS A 186 -13.84 0.10 -25.29
CA HIS A 186 -13.15 1.34 -25.65
C HIS A 186 -13.84 1.97 -26.86
N THR A 187 -14.35 3.19 -26.69
CA THR A 187 -15.11 3.92 -27.72
C THR A 187 -14.31 5.09 -28.28
N ALA A 188 -14.76 5.61 -29.41
CA ALA A 188 -14.23 6.84 -30.00
C ALA A 188 -14.88 8.12 -29.42
N ASP A 189 -15.64 7.99 -28.34
CA ASP A 189 -16.23 9.14 -27.64
C ASP A 189 -15.14 9.91 -26.89
N GLU A 190 -15.41 11.19 -26.61
CA GLU A 190 -14.49 12.02 -25.81
C GLU A 190 -14.28 11.39 -24.42
N PRO A 191 -13.03 11.13 -24.00
CA PRO A 191 -12.76 10.52 -22.71
C PRO A 191 -13.17 11.46 -21.58
N ILE A 192 -13.91 10.95 -20.60
CA ILE A 192 -14.13 11.62 -19.32
C ILE A 192 -12.86 11.41 -18.47
N ASN A 193 -12.31 12.49 -17.91
CA ASN A 193 -11.10 12.46 -17.08
C ASN A 193 -9.94 11.69 -17.74
N PRO A 194 -9.45 12.13 -18.93
CA PRO A 194 -8.26 11.54 -19.51
C PRO A 194 -7.02 11.86 -18.66
N VAL A 195 -6.08 10.92 -18.57
CA VAL A 195 -4.79 11.13 -17.90
C VAL A 195 -3.84 11.82 -18.86
N GLU A 196 -3.37 13.01 -18.50
CA GLU A 196 -2.45 13.79 -19.34
C GLU A 196 -1.04 13.17 -19.40
N VAL A 197 -0.55 12.65 -18.26
CA VAL A 197 0.79 12.06 -18.12
C VAL A 197 0.69 10.66 -17.49
N PRO A 198 0.40 9.62 -18.30
CA PRO A 198 0.20 8.25 -17.81
C PRO A 198 1.52 7.52 -17.52
N VAL A 199 2.59 7.83 -18.26
CA VAL A 199 3.93 7.31 -18.02
C VAL A 199 4.69 8.32 -17.18
N ARG A 200 5.23 7.88 -16.03
CA ARG A 200 5.92 8.71 -15.06
C ARG A 200 7.15 7.97 -14.57
N ARG A 201 8.25 8.69 -14.40
CA ARG A 201 9.47 8.20 -13.78
C ARG A 201 9.37 8.20 -12.26
N ASN A 202 10.07 7.29 -11.59
CA ASN A 202 10.15 7.20 -10.13
C ASN A 202 8.78 7.08 -9.46
N ARG A 203 7.92 6.19 -9.97
CA ARG A 203 6.60 5.95 -9.39
C ARG A 203 6.71 5.68 -7.87
N SER A 204 5.83 6.33 -7.12
CA SER A 204 5.64 6.12 -5.69
C SER A 204 5.49 4.64 -5.35
N GLN A 205 6.44 4.10 -4.57
CA GLN A 205 6.42 2.70 -4.17
C GLN A 205 5.23 2.37 -3.26
N VAL A 206 4.82 3.33 -2.43
CA VAL A 206 3.65 3.20 -1.55
C VAL A 206 2.35 3.22 -2.35
N PHE A 207 2.24 4.09 -3.36
CA PHE A 207 1.09 4.08 -4.28
C PHE A 207 1.01 2.77 -5.06
N LEU A 208 2.13 2.27 -5.60
CA LEU A 208 2.15 1.00 -6.31
C LEU A 208 1.68 -0.16 -5.41
N LYS A 209 2.07 -0.15 -4.13
CA LYS A 209 1.57 -1.11 -3.13
C LYS A 209 0.06 -1.01 -2.92
N PHE A 210 -0.48 0.21 -2.85
CA PHE A 210 -1.92 0.45 -2.70
C PHE A 210 -2.73 0.05 -3.94
N ILE A 211 -2.34 0.53 -5.14
CA ILE A 211 -3.16 0.39 -6.34
C ILE A 211 -3.28 -1.05 -6.82
N ARG A 212 -2.22 -1.86 -6.64
CA ARG A 212 -2.19 -3.31 -6.94
C ARG A 212 -3.32 -4.08 -6.27
N ASP A 213 -3.76 -3.60 -5.13
CA ASP A 213 -4.82 -4.23 -4.35
C ASP A 213 -6.17 -3.49 -4.47
N TYR A 214 -6.14 -2.18 -4.68
CA TYR A 214 -7.36 -1.38 -4.84
C TYR A 214 -8.15 -1.75 -6.11
N ALA A 215 -7.47 -2.01 -7.23
CA ALA A 215 -8.07 -2.36 -8.52
C ALA A 215 -7.75 -3.80 -8.95
N ILE A 216 -8.69 -4.48 -9.63
CA ILE A 216 -8.56 -5.89 -10.04
C ILE A 216 -7.34 -6.14 -10.95
N ASN A 217 -6.98 -5.15 -11.76
CA ASN A 217 -5.80 -5.08 -12.62
C ASN A 217 -4.86 -3.93 -12.22
N GLY A 218 -4.76 -3.60 -10.93
CA GLY A 218 -3.88 -2.54 -10.46
C GLY A 218 -2.39 -2.83 -10.66
N ASP A 219 -2.03 -4.10 -10.85
CA ASP A 219 -0.70 -4.61 -11.18
C ASP A 219 -0.15 -4.08 -12.52
N ILE A 220 -1.01 -3.62 -13.43
CA ILE A 220 -0.55 -2.98 -14.69
C ILE A 220 0.03 -1.59 -14.48
N VAL A 221 -0.27 -0.94 -13.34
CA VAL A 221 0.19 0.43 -13.05
C VAL A 221 1.68 0.41 -12.70
N GLY A 222 2.45 1.31 -13.32
CA GLY A 222 3.90 1.39 -13.17
C GLY A 222 4.68 0.38 -14.01
N ARG A 223 4.00 -0.45 -14.84
CA ARG A 223 4.66 -1.36 -15.78
C ARG A 223 5.59 -0.61 -16.74
N ASP A 224 5.12 0.53 -17.23
CA ASP A 224 5.80 1.36 -18.23
C ASP A 224 6.65 2.48 -17.58
N ASP A 225 6.87 2.43 -16.26
CA ASP A 225 7.79 3.35 -15.58
C ASP A 225 9.22 3.12 -16.13
N PRO A 226 9.87 4.13 -16.74
CA PRO A 226 11.23 4.00 -17.26
C PRO A 226 12.24 3.61 -16.18
N ASP A 227 12.00 4.03 -14.93
CA ASP A 227 12.89 3.85 -13.80
C ASP A 227 12.43 2.65 -12.91
N ARG A 228 11.54 1.78 -13.41
CA ARG A 228 10.94 0.67 -12.65
C ARG A 228 11.96 -0.24 -11.95
N ASP A 229 13.06 -0.53 -12.63
CA ASP A 229 14.11 -1.44 -12.15
C ASP A 229 15.22 -0.69 -11.39
N GLU A 230 15.10 0.63 -11.24
CA GLU A 230 16.05 1.45 -10.50
C GLU A 230 15.67 1.60 -9.04
N LYS A 231 16.67 1.80 -8.19
CA LYS A 231 16.43 2.17 -6.80
C LYS A 231 15.91 3.62 -6.78
N PRO A 232 14.79 3.91 -6.11
CA PRO A 232 14.31 5.27 -5.97
C PRO A 232 15.38 6.18 -5.36
N ALA A 233 15.52 7.39 -5.89
CA ALA A 233 16.47 8.39 -5.37
C ALA A 233 16.18 8.81 -3.92
N TYR A 234 14.92 8.66 -3.49
CA TYR A 234 14.42 9.02 -2.18
C TYR A 234 13.54 7.90 -1.62
N VAL A 235 13.46 7.83 -0.30
CA VAL A 235 12.57 6.89 0.41
C VAL A 235 11.10 7.18 0.11
N GLY A 236 10.80 8.47 -0.05
CA GLY A 236 9.52 9.02 -0.44
C GLY A 236 9.62 10.54 -0.49
N HIS A 237 8.51 11.19 -0.78
CA HIS A 237 8.47 12.62 -1.06
C HIS A 237 7.28 13.29 -0.38
N TYR A 238 7.56 14.31 0.43
CA TYR A 238 6.58 15.12 1.13
C TYR A 238 6.39 16.48 0.48
N LEU A 239 5.14 16.93 0.45
CA LEU A 239 4.79 18.34 0.45
C LEU A 239 4.26 18.74 1.84
N ILE A 240 4.97 19.64 2.54
CA ILE A 240 4.48 20.25 3.78
C ILE A 240 3.75 21.54 3.45
N VAL A 241 2.44 21.54 3.65
CA VAL A 241 1.55 22.68 3.46
C VAL A 241 1.30 23.37 4.79
N THR A 242 1.95 24.50 5.02
CA THR A 242 2.02 25.11 6.36
C THR A 242 1.55 26.57 6.40
N HIS A 243 0.98 26.98 7.53
CA HIS A 243 0.81 28.39 7.85
C HIS A 243 2.19 28.98 8.24
N ALA A 244 2.51 30.21 7.81
CA ALA A 244 3.84 30.81 8.00
C ALA A 244 4.37 30.72 9.45
N ASN A 245 3.54 31.06 10.44
CA ASN A 245 3.91 31.01 11.86
C ASN A 245 4.09 29.59 12.43
N CYS A 246 3.80 28.54 11.67
CA CYS A 246 3.98 27.16 12.10
C CYS A 246 5.35 26.60 11.67
N LEU A 247 6.01 27.22 10.69
CA LEU A 247 7.22 26.67 10.06
C LEU A 247 8.35 26.43 11.07
N GLU A 248 8.60 27.39 11.97
CA GLU A 248 9.63 27.29 13.00
C GLU A 248 9.47 26.06 13.91
N TYR A 249 8.22 25.63 14.17
CA TYR A 249 7.91 24.49 15.04
C TYR A 249 7.88 23.14 14.31
N THR A 250 8.06 23.17 12.99
CA THR A 250 8.13 21.98 12.14
C THR A 250 9.54 21.69 11.63
N GLY A 251 10.51 22.58 11.87
CA GLY A 251 11.87 22.44 11.36
C GLY A 251 12.54 21.13 11.77
N ASP A 252 12.50 20.78 13.06
CA ASP A 252 13.07 19.51 13.55
C ASP A 252 12.49 18.28 12.84
N PHE A 253 11.18 18.31 12.57
CA PHE A 253 10.49 17.24 11.84
C PHE A 253 10.89 17.19 10.36
N ILE A 254 10.99 18.36 9.71
CA ILE A 254 11.45 18.46 8.32
C ILE A 254 12.85 17.88 8.19
N GLU A 255 13.75 18.29 9.09
CA GLU A 255 15.14 17.84 9.10
C GLU A 255 15.24 16.36 9.44
N TRP A 256 14.37 15.81 10.30
CA TRP A 256 14.26 14.37 10.51
C TRP A 256 13.88 13.63 9.23
N ARG A 257 12.85 14.10 8.52
CA ARG A 257 12.42 13.48 7.25
C ARG A 257 13.53 13.55 6.20
N ARG A 258 14.26 14.66 6.09
CA ARG A 258 15.45 14.76 5.23
C ARG A 258 16.56 13.81 5.68
N LYS A 259 16.93 13.80 6.95
CA LYS A 259 17.98 12.88 7.47
C LYS A 259 17.64 11.40 7.29
N SER A 260 16.36 11.04 7.34
CA SER A 260 15.87 9.69 7.08
C SER A 260 15.64 9.38 5.59
N GLY A 261 16.07 10.26 4.67
CA GLY A 261 16.13 9.99 3.24
C GLY A 261 14.90 10.44 2.42
N TYR A 262 13.94 11.15 3.04
CA TYR A 262 12.79 11.70 2.33
C TYR A 262 13.13 13.02 1.65
N LYS A 263 12.64 13.19 0.42
CA LYS A 263 12.56 14.52 -0.19
C LYS A 263 11.43 15.30 0.49
N VAL A 264 11.68 16.56 0.84
CA VAL A 264 10.71 17.41 1.52
C VAL A 264 10.63 18.78 0.85
N ASP A 265 9.50 19.03 0.20
CA ASP A 265 9.12 20.34 -0.32
C ASP A 265 8.28 21.09 0.73
N ILE A 266 8.52 22.39 0.87
CA ILE A 266 7.82 23.25 1.85
C ILE A 266 7.00 24.30 1.11
N MET A 267 5.69 24.30 1.34
CA MET A 267 4.77 25.29 0.81
C MET A 267 4.10 26.06 1.94
N VAL A 268 4.52 27.31 2.12
CA VAL A 268 3.81 28.25 3.00
C VAL A 268 2.60 28.82 2.26
N ALA A 269 1.40 28.60 2.79
CA ALA A 269 0.15 29.02 2.14
C ALA A 269 0.01 30.56 2.13
N ASP A 270 -0.25 31.14 0.94
CA ASP A 270 -0.29 32.60 0.75
C ASP A 270 -1.53 33.25 1.39
N ASN A 271 -2.66 32.55 1.32
CA ASN A 271 -3.91 32.94 1.97
C ASN A 271 -4.49 31.73 2.69
N PRO A 272 -3.96 31.36 3.87
CA PRO A 272 -4.25 30.09 4.51
C PRO A 272 -5.71 29.98 4.98
N THR A 273 -6.46 31.09 5.02
CA THR A 273 -7.91 31.08 5.29
C THR A 273 -8.78 30.83 4.06
N ASN A 274 -8.21 30.88 2.84
CA ASN A 274 -8.89 30.59 1.58
C ASN A 274 -8.39 29.27 1.00
N ALA A 275 -9.12 28.19 1.29
CA ALA A 275 -8.79 26.84 0.83
C ALA A 275 -8.59 26.75 -0.69
N GLY A 276 -9.34 27.53 -1.49
CA GLY A 276 -9.22 27.54 -2.95
C GLY A 276 -7.88 28.08 -3.44
N THR A 277 -7.34 29.09 -2.76
CA THR A 277 -5.99 29.59 -3.05
C THR A 277 -4.95 28.54 -2.70
N THR A 278 -5.04 27.94 -1.51
CA THR A 278 -4.10 26.90 -1.07
C THR A 278 -4.11 25.68 -2.00
N LEU A 279 -5.30 25.17 -2.36
CA LEU A 279 -5.42 24.05 -3.32
C LEU A 279 -4.84 24.42 -4.69
N GLY A 280 -5.02 25.66 -5.15
CA GLY A 280 -4.40 26.15 -6.37
C GLY A 280 -2.87 26.09 -6.33
N GLN A 281 -2.25 26.49 -5.21
CA GLN A 281 -0.80 26.41 -5.02
C GLN A 281 -0.30 24.94 -5.02
N ILE A 282 -1.02 24.04 -4.34
CA ILE A 282 -0.70 22.60 -4.33
C ILE A 282 -0.75 22.02 -5.74
N ARG A 283 -1.82 22.32 -6.50
CA ARG A 283 -1.98 21.84 -7.88
C ARG A 283 -0.90 22.39 -8.82
N THR A 284 -0.48 23.64 -8.65
CA THR A 284 0.64 24.19 -9.42
C THR A 284 1.92 23.38 -9.19
N LEU A 285 2.30 23.13 -7.93
CA LEU A 285 3.48 22.32 -7.62
C LEU A 285 3.36 20.88 -8.12
N TYR A 286 2.19 20.27 -7.97
CA TYR A 286 1.95 18.91 -8.46
C TYR A 286 2.10 18.82 -9.99
N ASN A 287 1.57 19.81 -10.72
CA ASN A 287 1.62 19.84 -12.18
C ASN A 287 3.02 20.12 -12.72
N GLU A 288 3.85 20.90 -12.02
CA GLU A 288 5.26 21.12 -12.39
C GLU A 288 6.03 19.78 -12.47
N TYR A 289 5.81 18.87 -11.50
CA TYR A 289 6.39 17.52 -11.56
C TYR A 289 5.89 16.68 -12.74
N LEU A 290 4.58 16.77 -13.05
CA LEU A 290 4.01 16.06 -14.19
C LEU A 290 4.55 16.59 -15.52
N GLU A 291 4.76 17.89 -15.66
CA GLU A 291 5.37 18.51 -16.84
C GLU A 291 6.81 18.02 -17.05
N ASP A 292 7.53 17.70 -15.97
CA ASP A 292 8.86 17.10 -15.99
C ASP A 292 8.86 15.58 -16.21
N GLY A 293 7.68 14.95 -16.29
CA GLY A 293 7.53 13.49 -16.45
C GLY A 293 7.90 12.67 -15.20
N VAL A 294 7.94 13.31 -14.03
CA VAL A 294 8.31 12.70 -12.75
C VAL A 294 7.05 12.50 -11.90
N ASP A 295 6.96 11.38 -11.19
CA ASP A 295 5.87 11.17 -10.25
C ASP A 295 5.97 12.20 -9.09
N PRO A 296 4.88 12.94 -8.74
CA PRO A 296 4.97 14.03 -7.75
C PRO A 296 5.14 13.54 -6.29
N PHE A 297 4.90 14.40 -5.30
CA PHE A 297 4.99 14.01 -3.88
C PHE A 297 4.00 12.91 -3.47
N ASP A 298 4.43 12.00 -2.59
CA ASP A 298 3.64 10.91 -2.01
C ASP A 298 2.63 11.39 -0.98
N TYR A 299 3.02 12.39 -0.20
CA TYR A 299 2.32 12.84 1.00
C TYR A 299 2.07 14.34 1.00
N ILE A 300 0.88 14.75 1.44
CA ILE A 300 0.61 16.11 1.91
C ILE A 300 0.54 16.10 3.42
N MET A 301 1.39 16.89 4.06
CA MET A 301 1.33 17.16 5.48
C MET A 301 0.81 18.58 5.73
N VAL A 302 -0.42 18.69 6.25
CA VAL A 302 -1.04 19.98 6.52
C VAL A 302 -0.71 20.47 7.92
N VAL A 303 -0.14 21.67 8.07
CA VAL A 303 0.24 22.25 9.36
C VAL A 303 -0.45 23.59 9.58
N GLY A 304 -1.51 23.56 10.40
CA GLY A 304 -2.35 24.73 10.70
C GLY A 304 -3.65 24.32 11.37
N ASP A 305 -4.33 25.26 12.03
CA ASP A 305 -5.60 24.98 12.73
C ASP A 305 -6.81 25.11 11.77
N LEU A 306 -7.95 24.54 12.16
CA LEU A 306 -9.22 24.73 11.46
C LEU A 306 -9.82 26.10 11.80
N SER A 307 -10.63 26.68 10.89
CA SER A 307 -11.16 28.04 11.06
C SER A 307 -12.33 28.15 12.06
N ARG A 308 -13.23 27.14 12.15
CA ARG A 308 -14.37 27.11 13.10
C ARG A 308 -15.12 25.76 13.09
N TYR A 309 -15.31 25.13 14.26
CA TYR A 309 -16.46 24.22 14.52
C TYR A 309 -16.82 24.06 16.02
N ASP A 310 -18.11 23.89 16.29
CA ASP A 310 -18.89 23.90 17.55
C ASP A 310 -18.15 23.85 18.91
N ASN A 311 -17.87 25.01 19.49
CA ASN A 311 -17.39 25.18 20.87
C ASN A 311 -16.04 24.52 21.22
N VAL A 312 -15.28 23.99 20.25
CA VAL A 312 -13.99 23.33 20.54
C VAL A 312 -12.77 24.24 20.37
N ASN A 313 -12.83 25.27 19.50
CA ASN A 313 -11.91 26.42 19.58
C ASN A 313 -12.41 27.60 18.73
N ILE A 314 -13.10 28.58 19.34
CA ILE A 314 -13.58 29.78 18.61
C ILE A 314 -12.47 30.80 18.31
N ASN A 315 -11.22 30.52 18.72
CA ASN A 315 -10.07 31.43 18.69
C ASN A 315 -8.78 30.77 18.15
N GLY A 316 -8.87 29.69 17.35
CA GLY A 316 -7.69 29.04 16.77
C GLY A 316 -6.81 30.04 16.02
N GLN A 317 -5.55 30.17 16.43
CA GLN A 317 -4.55 30.96 15.71
C GLN A 317 -3.92 30.09 14.61
N TRP A 318 -3.29 30.72 13.62
CA TRP A 318 -2.58 30.04 12.53
C TRP A 318 -3.48 29.09 11.72
N GLN A 319 -4.63 29.63 11.32
CA GLN A 319 -5.66 28.88 10.61
C GLN A 319 -5.20 28.54 9.19
N LEU A 320 -5.28 27.25 8.85
CA LEU A 320 -5.15 26.73 7.49
C LEU A 320 -6.45 25.98 7.16
N THR A 321 -7.40 26.72 6.61
CA THR A 321 -8.78 26.26 6.37
C THR A 321 -8.80 25.20 5.26
N PRO A 322 -9.36 24.01 5.52
CA PRO A 322 -9.57 23.01 4.48
C PRO A 322 -10.70 23.40 3.53
N GLN A 323 -10.78 22.69 2.40
CA GLN A 323 -11.93 22.78 1.52
C GLN A 323 -13.22 22.37 2.25
N ALA A 324 -14.35 22.90 1.78
CA ALA A 324 -15.64 22.61 2.39
C ALA A 324 -16.21 21.30 1.82
N GLY A 325 -16.31 20.28 2.67
CA GLY A 325 -16.86 18.96 2.32
C GLY A 325 -18.37 18.85 2.54
N ARG A 326 -18.89 17.62 2.38
CA ARG A 326 -20.29 17.26 2.61
C ARG A 326 -20.37 16.16 3.68
N SER A 327 -20.85 16.53 4.87
CA SER A 327 -20.94 15.64 6.03
C SER A 327 -22.29 14.92 6.11
N CYS A 328 -22.37 13.91 7.00
CA CYS A 328 -23.63 13.28 7.42
C CYS A 328 -24.65 14.31 7.96
N TRP A 329 -24.19 15.45 8.43
CA TRP A 329 -24.96 16.43 9.18
C TRP A 329 -25.34 17.67 8.38
N GLY A 330 -24.73 17.88 7.21
CA GLY A 330 -24.98 19.03 6.35
C GLY A 330 -23.86 19.28 5.33
N THR A 331 -24.09 20.25 4.45
CA THR A 331 -23.15 20.67 3.42
C THR A 331 -22.32 21.89 3.85
N ASN A 332 -21.15 22.07 3.24
CA ASN A 332 -20.19 23.15 3.52
C ASN A 332 -19.55 23.08 4.91
N ILE A 333 -19.00 21.91 5.27
CA ILE A 333 -18.28 21.74 6.53
C ILE A 333 -16.77 21.83 6.30
N ASN A 334 -16.09 22.66 7.09
CA ASN A 334 -14.66 22.99 6.92
C ASN A 334 -13.76 22.00 7.69
N HIS A 335 -13.88 20.70 7.40
CA HIS A 335 -12.99 19.66 7.95
C HIS A 335 -12.63 18.57 6.93
N ALA A 336 -12.76 18.84 5.63
CA ALA A 336 -12.46 17.89 4.56
C ALA A 336 -11.02 18.08 4.04
N ASP A 337 -10.03 17.65 4.82
CA ASP A 337 -8.62 17.74 4.42
C ASP A 337 -8.32 16.90 3.17
N TYR A 338 -9.00 15.77 2.97
CA TYR A 338 -8.80 14.88 1.81
C TYR A 338 -8.94 15.59 0.46
N LEU A 339 -9.70 16.69 0.39
CA LEU A 339 -9.87 17.46 -0.84
C LEU A 339 -8.61 18.22 -1.26
N PHE A 340 -7.64 18.42 -0.36
CA PHE A 340 -6.30 18.89 -0.76
C PHE A 340 -5.49 17.80 -1.48
N ALA A 341 -5.86 16.54 -1.32
CA ALA A 341 -5.24 15.42 -1.99
C ALA A 341 -5.90 15.05 -3.33
N CYS A 342 -7.04 15.65 -3.69
CA CYS A 342 -7.70 15.45 -5.00
C CYS A 342 -7.14 16.43 -6.04
N LEU A 343 -6.10 16.01 -6.75
CA LEU A 343 -5.25 16.81 -7.62
C LEU A 343 -5.46 16.50 -9.11
N GLU A 344 -5.90 15.29 -9.46
CA GLU A 344 -6.22 14.86 -10.83
C GLU A 344 -7.74 14.65 -11.02
N GLY A 345 -8.19 14.37 -12.26
CA GLY A 345 -9.60 14.02 -12.55
C GLY A 345 -10.61 15.18 -12.57
N GLY A 346 -10.14 16.42 -12.52
CA GLY A 346 -11.00 17.60 -12.60
C GLY A 346 -11.83 17.86 -11.33
N ASN A 347 -12.93 18.61 -11.43
CA ASN A 347 -13.69 19.06 -10.25
C ASN A 347 -14.74 18.06 -9.74
N ASN A 348 -15.03 17.01 -10.51
CA ASN A 348 -16.00 15.97 -10.13
C ASN A 348 -15.32 14.74 -9.56
N ASP A 349 -13.99 14.67 -9.64
CA ASP A 349 -13.20 13.63 -9.02
C ASP A 349 -12.85 14.00 -7.58
N GLN A 350 -13.26 13.14 -6.64
CA GLN A 350 -13.05 13.31 -5.21
C GLN A 350 -12.31 12.10 -4.64
N HIS A 351 -11.35 11.56 -5.40
CA HIS A 351 -10.43 10.51 -4.99
C HIS A 351 -9.04 11.12 -4.70
N PRO A 352 -8.47 10.91 -3.50
CA PRO A 352 -7.12 11.36 -3.18
C PRO A 352 -6.04 10.72 -4.07
N ASP A 353 -5.18 11.53 -4.66
CA ASP A 353 -3.97 11.15 -5.43
C ASP A 353 -2.72 10.98 -4.55
N VAL A 354 -2.80 11.43 -3.29
CA VAL A 354 -1.69 11.47 -2.33
C VAL A 354 -2.17 11.11 -0.93
N GLY A 355 -1.30 10.50 -0.14
CA GLY A 355 -1.55 10.27 1.29
C GLY A 355 -1.60 11.62 2.02
N ILE A 356 -2.53 11.78 2.97
CA ILE A 356 -2.73 13.09 3.61
C ILE A 356 -3.06 12.97 5.09
N SER A 357 -2.51 13.88 5.89
CA SER A 357 -2.80 14.05 7.31
C SER A 357 -2.59 15.51 7.73
N ARG A 358 -2.96 15.84 8.97
CA ARG A 358 -2.82 17.19 9.55
C ARG A 358 -2.16 17.18 10.94
N TRP A 359 -1.30 18.17 11.18
CA TRP A 359 -1.02 18.71 12.51
C TRP A 359 -1.84 19.97 12.76
N ALA A 360 -2.87 19.84 13.60
CA ALA A 360 -3.71 20.96 13.96
C ALA A 360 -2.97 21.89 14.93
N ALA A 361 -2.45 22.99 14.38
CA ALA A 361 -1.43 23.79 15.03
C ALA A 361 -1.87 24.46 16.33
N GLY A 362 -2.97 25.22 16.31
CA GLY A 362 -3.52 25.93 17.47
C GLY A 362 -2.61 27.01 18.09
N ASN A 363 -1.47 26.61 18.68
CA ASN A 363 -0.45 27.42 19.35
C ASN A 363 0.92 26.68 19.38
N PRO A 364 2.03 27.35 19.79
CA PRO A 364 3.36 26.71 19.82
C PRO A 364 3.42 25.39 20.60
N GLN A 365 2.72 25.31 21.74
CA GLN A 365 2.79 24.17 22.64
C GLN A 365 2.19 22.90 22.00
N ARG A 366 1.16 23.06 21.17
CA ARG A 366 0.50 21.97 20.46
C ARG A 366 1.34 21.44 19.30
N LEU A 367 1.99 22.33 18.54
CA LEU A 367 2.94 21.88 17.50
C LEU A 367 4.14 21.19 18.12
N GLY A 368 4.68 21.72 19.23
CA GLY A 368 5.74 21.05 19.98
C GLY A 368 5.33 19.67 20.50
N LEU A 369 4.06 19.47 20.89
CA LEU A 369 3.52 18.15 21.26
C LEU A 369 3.44 17.20 20.05
N ALA A 370 3.03 17.68 18.88
CA ALA A 370 2.99 16.86 17.67
C ALA A 370 4.41 16.45 17.21
N SER A 371 5.29 17.43 17.05
CA SER A 371 6.69 17.22 16.67
C SER A 371 7.43 16.33 17.68
N GLY A 372 7.38 16.66 18.97
CA GLY A 372 8.09 15.91 20.00
C GLY A 372 7.66 14.44 20.11
N ARG A 373 6.36 14.14 19.95
CA ARG A 373 5.88 12.74 19.91
C ARG A 373 6.38 12.00 18.68
N THR A 374 6.38 12.64 17.51
CA THR A 374 6.89 12.02 16.27
C THR A 374 8.39 11.75 16.40
N MET A 375 9.16 12.72 16.90
CA MET A 375 10.60 12.56 17.10
C MET A 375 10.93 11.43 18.09
N LEU A 376 10.22 11.33 19.22
CA LEU A 376 10.41 10.24 20.18
C LEU A 376 9.78 8.91 19.76
N TYR A 377 8.95 8.88 18.72
CA TYR A 377 8.37 7.63 18.22
C TYR A 377 9.21 7.04 17.08
N GLU A 378 9.68 7.88 16.17
CA GLU A 378 10.45 7.45 15.00
C GLU A 378 11.95 7.62 15.22
N ALA A 379 12.42 8.84 15.53
CA ALA A 379 13.85 9.16 15.52
C ALA A 379 14.59 8.67 16.78
N ASN A 380 13.96 8.73 17.95
CA ASN A 380 14.55 8.29 19.22
C ASN A 380 13.53 7.52 20.06
N PRO A 381 13.11 6.33 19.60
CA PRO A 381 12.13 5.51 20.29
C PRO A 381 12.65 5.03 21.65
N ASP A 382 11.76 4.92 22.64
CA ASP A 382 12.13 4.51 23.99
C ASP A 382 12.53 3.03 24.04
N MET A 383 13.84 2.79 24.16
CA MET A 383 14.44 1.46 24.30
C MET A 383 14.77 1.08 25.76
N ASP A 384 14.52 1.96 26.73
CA ASP A 384 14.78 1.67 28.16
C ASP A 384 13.75 0.68 28.75
N ASP A 385 12.54 0.66 28.18
CA ASP A 385 11.47 -0.29 28.52
C ASP A 385 10.80 -0.78 27.23
N PRO A 386 11.44 -1.70 26.46
CA PRO A 386 11.01 -2.09 25.11
C PRO A 386 9.69 -2.87 25.07
N ASP A 387 9.16 -3.33 26.22
CA ASP A 387 7.90 -4.09 26.28
C ASP A 387 6.70 -3.34 25.65
N TRP A 388 6.78 -2.01 25.50
CA TRP A 388 5.73 -1.23 24.85
C TRP A 388 5.62 -1.48 23.35
N PHE A 389 6.68 -1.92 22.67
CA PHE A 389 6.63 -2.29 21.25
C PHE A 389 5.82 -3.57 21.03
N GLU A 390 5.85 -4.48 22.00
CA GLU A 390 5.10 -5.75 21.98
C GLU A 390 3.68 -5.59 22.54
N ARG A 391 3.36 -4.43 23.12
CA ARG A 391 2.05 -4.13 23.69
C ARG A 391 1.16 -3.41 22.69
N ALA A 392 0.00 -3.99 22.46
CA ALA A 392 -1.07 -3.38 21.68
C ALA A 392 -2.41 -3.52 22.38
N ALA A 393 -3.39 -2.70 22.00
CA ALA A 393 -4.71 -2.77 22.58
C ALA A 393 -5.81 -2.69 21.52
N ASN A 394 -6.92 -3.38 21.80
CA ASN A 394 -8.13 -3.28 21.01
C ASN A 394 -9.37 -3.22 21.90
N TYR A 395 -10.33 -2.37 21.53
CA TYR A 395 -11.52 -2.18 22.34
C TYR A 395 -12.80 -1.90 21.57
N SER A 396 -13.91 -2.26 22.22
CA SER A 396 -15.27 -1.97 21.78
C SER A 396 -16.17 -1.70 22.98
N GLN A 397 -17.22 -0.89 22.80
CA GLN A 397 -18.22 -0.64 23.83
C GLN A 397 -19.63 -0.54 23.26
N HIS A 398 -20.64 -0.78 24.11
CA HIS A 398 -22.02 -0.44 23.85
C HIS A 398 -22.31 1.03 24.18
N TRP A 399 -22.57 1.83 23.15
CA TRP A 399 -22.96 3.24 23.27
C TRP A 399 -24.38 3.51 22.75
N GLY A 400 -24.85 4.75 22.91
CA GLY A 400 -26.13 5.20 22.38
C GLY A 400 -26.91 6.03 23.39
N ASN A 401 -28.01 6.65 22.96
CA ASN A 401 -28.84 7.52 23.82
C ASN A 401 -29.57 6.77 24.96
N GLY A 402 -29.56 5.43 24.93
CA GLY A 402 -30.07 4.53 25.96
C GLY A 402 -29.67 3.08 25.67
N ALA A 403 -29.93 2.18 26.62
CA ALA A 403 -29.51 0.76 26.55
C ALA A 403 -30.12 -0.08 25.43
N ASN A 404 -31.02 0.50 24.63
CA ASN A 404 -31.68 -0.15 23.49
C ASN A 404 -31.53 0.67 22.20
N THR A 405 -30.56 1.58 22.11
CA THR A 405 -30.40 2.50 20.96
C THR A 405 -28.97 2.51 20.44
N ALA A 406 -28.80 2.61 19.13
CA ALA A 406 -27.55 3.01 18.46
C ALA A 406 -26.28 2.20 18.80
N TRP A 407 -26.41 0.88 18.91
CA TRP A 407 -25.29 -0.06 19.01
C TRP A 407 -25.67 -1.40 18.38
N HIS A 408 -24.68 -2.10 17.85
CA HIS A 408 -24.84 -3.40 17.20
C HIS A 408 -23.70 -4.34 17.62
N ILE A 409 -24.03 -5.62 17.77
CA ILE A 409 -23.10 -6.66 18.25
C ILE A 409 -21.84 -6.78 17.37
N THR A 410 -21.96 -6.50 16.08
CA THR A 410 -20.87 -6.60 15.09
C THR A 410 -19.71 -5.68 15.37
N ILE A 411 -19.91 -4.62 16.16
CA ILE A 411 -18.81 -3.79 16.64
C ILE A 411 -17.85 -4.60 17.52
N HIS A 412 -18.37 -5.52 18.33
CA HIS A 412 -17.56 -6.42 19.15
C HIS A 412 -16.90 -7.50 18.30
N SER A 413 -17.63 -8.09 17.35
CA SER A 413 -17.08 -9.06 16.39
C SER A 413 -15.90 -8.47 15.60
N ASN A 414 -16.06 -7.24 15.09
CA ASN A 414 -15.01 -6.52 14.38
C ASN A 414 -13.80 -6.20 15.29
N ALA A 415 -14.05 -5.88 16.56
CA ALA A 415 -12.96 -5.68 17.51
C ALA A 415 -12.22 -7.00 17.81
N ARG A 416 -12.89 -8.15 17.92
CA ARG A 416 -12.21 -9.44 18.07
C ARG A 416 -11.32 -9.76 16.87
N TRP A 417 -11.79 -9.48 15.66
CA TRP A 417 -10.95 -9.57 14.46
C TRP A 417 -9.69 -8.70 14.58
N GLY A 418 -9.83 -7.43 14.98
CA GLY A 418 -8.66 -6.57 15.17
C GLY A 418 -7.71 -7.08 16.26
N GLU A 419 -8.16 -7.89 17.22
CA GLU A 419 -7.26 -8.54 18.17
C GLU A 419 -6.37 -9.58 17.48
N GLU A 420 -6.93 -10.39 16.61
CA GLU A 420 -6.16 -11.40 15.84
C GLU A 420 -5.22 -10.75 14.83
N VAL A 421 -5.60 -9.60 14.27
CA VAL A 421 -4.68 -8.74 13.50
C VAL A 421 -3.42 -8.40 14.31
N LEU A 422 -3.57 -8.04 15.58
CA LEU A 422 -2.43 -7.72 16.43
C LEU A 422 -1.57 -8.97 16.66
N LYS A 423 -2.17 -10.09 17.04
CA LYS A 423 -1.42 -11.34 17.26
C LYS A 423 -0.70 -11.80 15.99
N TYR A 424 -1.36 -11.72 14.84
CA TYR A 424 -0.78 -12.05 13.54
C TYR A 424 0.43 -11.16 13.20
N ARG A 425 0.41 -9.90 13.64
CA ARG A 425 1.56 -8.98 13.51
C ARG A 425 2.65 -9.19 14.56
N GLY A 426 2.53 -10.19 15.42
CA GLY A 426 3.56 -10.59 16.36
C GLY A 426 3.47 -9.94 17.74
N TYR A 427 2.45 -9.12 18.02
CA TYR A 427 2.33 -8.51 19.36
C TYR A 427 2.06 -9.58 20.43
N GLU A 428 2.95 -9.66 21.43
CA GLU A 428 2.86 -10.63 22.52
C GLU A 428 1.93 -10.18 23.68
N ASP A 429 1.79 -8.87 23.92
CA ASP A 429 0.93 -8.30 24.97
C ASP A 429 -0.30 -7.57 24.38
N VAL A 430 -1.30 -8.35 23.96
CA VAL A 430 -2.55 -7.80 23.41
C VAL A 430 -3.60 -7.56 24.51
N ARG A 431 -3.85 -6.29 24.82
CA ARG A 431 -4.86 -5.83 25.79
C ARG A 431 -6.22 -5.67 25.11
N PHE A 432 -7.13 -6.58 25.40
CA PHE A 432 -8.47 -6.58 24.83
C PHE A 432 -9.53 -6.14 25.82
N TYR A 433 -10.44 -5.23 25.41
CA TYR A 433 -11.60 -4.84 26.20
C TYR A 433 -12.88 -4.85 25.37
N GLU A 434 -13.90 -5.58 25.83
CA GLU A 434 -15.24 -5.56 25.27
C GLU A 434 -16.28 -5.34 26.37
N ARG A 435 -17.32 -4.57 26.05
CA ARG A 435 -18.42 -4.29 26.98
C ARG A 435 -19.76 -4.24 26.26
N TYR A 436 -20.64 -5.15 26.63
CA TYR A 436 -22.00 -5.28 26.13
C TYR A 436 -23.00 -4.43 26.90
N GLU A 437 -22.70 -4.08 28.16
CA GLU A 437 -23.55 -3.21 28.95
C GLU A 437 -23.42 -1.76 28.48
N TRP A 438 -24.57 -1.13 28.24
CA TRP A 438 -24.68 0.26 27.85
C TRP A 438 -23.85 1.20 28.74
N ASP A 439 -22.92 1.92 28.13
CA ASP A 439 -22.04 2.91 28.75
C ASP A 439 -21.82 4.11 27.80
N GLN A 440 -22.88 4.89 27.57
CA GLN A 440 -22.82 6.06 26.67
C GLN A 440 -21.66 7.02 27.01
N GLN A 441 -21.37 7.21 28.29
CA GLN A 441 -20.36 8.16 28.73
C GLN A 441 -18.96 7.55 28.75
N GLY A 442 -18.78 6.27 28.43
CA GLY A 442 -17.50 5.56 28.50
C GLY A 442 -16.86 5.61 29.88
N GLY A 443 -17.68 5.57 30.94
CA GLY A 443 -17.22 5.69 32.33
C GLY A 443 -16.31 4.55 32.77
N VAL A 444 -16.32 3.43 32.05
CA VAL A 444 -15.44 2.28 32.32
C VAL A 444 -14.31 2.15 31.30
N ILE A 445 -14.60 2.27 30.00
CA ILE A 445 -13.56 2.21 28.98
C ILE A 445 -12.57 3.38 29.07
N GLY A 446 -13.04 4.58 29.44
CA GLY A 446 -12.22 5.78 29.50
C GLY A 446 -11.03 5.63 30.45
N PRO A 447 -11.25 5.24 31.71
CA PRO A 447 -10.17 4.86 32.64
C PRO A 447 -9.24 3.78 32.09
N TRP A 448 -9.77 2.72 31.47
CA TRP A 448 -8.96 1.64 30.90
C TRP A 448 -8.02 2.13 29.79
N VAL A 449 -8.52 2.94 28.84
CA VAL A 449 -7.70 3.55 27.79
C VAL A 449 -6.66 4.52 28.37
N ARG A 450 -7.02 5.31 29.39
CA ARG A 450 -6.08 6.20 30.08
C ARG A 450 -4.93 5.42 30.72
N ASP A 451 -5.25 4.32 31.40
CA ASP A 451 -4.25 3.50 32.08
C ASP A 451 -3.30 2.87 31.05
N LEU A 452 -3.79 2.44 29.88
CA LEU A 452 -2.94 2.01 28.76
C LEU A 452 -2.02 3.12 28.22
N TYR A 453 -2.49 4.36 28.10
CA TYR A 453 -1.59 5.47 27.74
C TYR A 453 -0.48 5.69 28.77
N ASN A 454 -0.75 5.42 30.05
CA ASN A 454 0.22 5.57 31.12
C ASN A 454 1.20 4.40 31.21
N GLU A 455 0.78 3.20 30.78
CA GLU A 455 1.62 2.01 30.67
C GLU A 455 2.51 2.03 29.41
N GLY A 456 2.01 2.62 28.32
CA GLY A 456 2.68 2.68 27.02
C GLY A 456 2.34 1.46 26.14
N ALA A 457 2.13 1.69 24.86
CA ALA A 457 1.80 0.66 23.87
C ALA A 457 2.12 1.19 22.47
N ALA A 458 2.37 0.30 21.52
CA ALA A 458 2.66 0.64 20.13
C ALA A 458 1.41 1.06 19.35
N VAL A 459 0.30 0.34 19.54
CA VAL A 459 -0.94 0.53 18.76
C VAL A 459 -2.19 0.40 19.60
N PHE A 460 -3.14 1.32 19.37
CA PHE A 460 -4.51 1.22 19.86
C PHE A 460 -5.51 1.14 18.72
N MET A 461 -6.32 0.09 18.70
CA MET A 461 -7.41 -0.07 17.75
C MET A 461 -8.76 -0.06 18.46
N GLY A 462 -9.83 0.23 17.74
CA GLY A 462 -11.17 0.06 18.29
C GLY A 462 -12.30 0.76 17.56
N ARG A 463 -13.51 0.43 18.00
CA ARG A 463 -14.79 0.98 17.54
C ARG A 463 -15.63 1.40 18.75
N ALA A 464 -15.97 2.69 18.85
CA ALA A 464 -16.73 3.25 19.97
C ALA A 464 -17.40 4.58 19.61
N GLU A 465 -18.28 5.10 20.47
CA GLU A 465 -18.52 6.56 20.58
C GLU A 465 -17.80 7.11 21.82
N ASN A 466 -17.06 8.21 21.69
CA ASN A 466 -16.09 8.63 22.71
C ASN A 466 -16.51 9.86 23.54
N TYR A 467 -17.74 9.87 24.07
CA TYR A 467 -18.23 10.98 24.91
C TYR A 467 -17.38 11.26 26.15
N TYR A 468 -16.70 10.25 26.69
CA TYR A 468 -15.80 10.41 27.83
C TYR A 468 -14.70 11.47 27.57
N TRP A 469 -14.21 11.57 26.33
CA TRP A 469 -13.14 12.49 25.93
C TRP A 469 -13.55 13.95 25.96
N ARG A 470 -14.85 14.24 25.89
CA ARG A 470 -15.34 15.62 25.85
C ARG A 470 -15.06 16.39 27.14
N ASN A 471 -15.19 15.74 28.30
CA ASN A 471 -15.08 16.44 29.60
C ASN A 471 -14.34 15.63 30.68
N ASN A 472 -14.16 14.32 30.52
CA ASN A 472 -13.75 13.43 31.61
C ASN A 472 -12.39 12.76 31.39
N PHE A 473 -11.81 12.84 30.18
CA PHE A 473 -10.53 12.22 29.87
C PHE A 473 -9.36 13.09 30.37
N ASN A 474 -8.91 12.78 31.59
CA ASN A 474 -7.83 13.44 32.31
C ASN A 474 -6.93 12.39 32.97
N GLY A 475 -5.72 12.80 33.41
CA GLY A 475 -4.82 11.91 34.15
C GLY A 475 -3.93 11.02 33.28
N VAL A 476 -3.69 11.42 32.03
CA VAL A 476 -2.60 10.88 31.21
C VAL A 476 -1.30 11.55 31.66
N ASN A 477 -0.35 10.73 32.09
CA ASN A 477 0.96 11.14 32.55
C ASN A 477 1.82 11.65 31.39
N GLU A 478 2.88 12.37 31.73
CA GLU A 478 3.99 12.55 30.80
C GLU A 478 4.56 11.18 30.44
N ASN A 479 4.88 10.95 29.17
CA ASN A 479 5.38 9.68 28.67
C ASN A 479 6.37 9.91 27.52
N THR A 480 7.10 8.87 27.17
CA THR A 480 8.00 8.74 26.01
C THR A 480 7.48 7.71 25.00
N LYS A 481 6.44 6.96 25.37
CA LYS A 481 5.83 5.88 24.59
C LYS A 481 4.49 6.34 24.03
N PHE A 482 4.39 6.44 22.71
CA PHE A 482 3.24 7.06 22.06
C PHE A 482 2.59 6.12 21.05
N PRO A 483 1.39 5.58 21.33
CA PRO A 483 0.75 4.67 20.39
C PRO A 483 0.26 5.38 19.13
N ILE A 484 0.23 4.67 18.01
CA ILE A 484 -0.63 5.02 16.87
C ILE A 484 -2.05 4.53 17.18
N ARG A 485 -3.04 5.41 17.04
CA ARG A 485 -4.44 5.11 17.34
C ARG A 485 -5.29 4.95 16.06
N LEU A 486 -5.66 3.73 15.72
CA LEU A 486 -6.51 3.39 14.56
C LEU A 486 -7.95 3.14 15.01
N VAL A 487 -8.73 4.21 15.19
CA VAL A 487 -10.07 4.15 15.77
C VAL A 487 -11.08 4.90 14.92
N ALA A 488 -12.09 4.20 14.40
CA ALA A 488 -13.28 4.86 13.88
C ALA A 488 -14.30 4.99 15.00
N SER A 489 -14.55 6.23 15.40
CA SER A 489 -15.48 6.51 16.48
C SER A 489 -16.44 7.63 16.13
N GLY A 490 -17.66 7.52 16.65
CA GLY A 490 -18.53 8.67 16.71
C GLY A 490 -18.04 9.64 17.78
N HIS A 491 -18.15 10.92 17.46
CA HIS A 491 -17.63 12.04 18.21
C HIS A 491 -16.13 11.93 18.54
N GLY A 492 -15.38 11.27 17.65
CA GLY A 492 -13.94 11.10 17.77
C GLY A 492 -13.16 12.41 17.65
N GLU A 493 -13.78 13.48 17.13
CA GLU A 493 -13.19 14.82 17.14
C GLU A 493 -12.82 15.26 18.57
N TRP A 494 -13.58 14.86 19.60
CA TRP A 494 -13.21 15.16 20.98
C TRP A 494 -11.97 14.39 21.44
N CYS A 495 -11.70 13.22 20.87
CA CYS A 495 -10.45 12.51 21.09
C CYS A 495 -9.28 13.24 20.43
N ALA A 496 -9.45 13.71 19.19
CA ALA A 496 -8.43 14.51 18.51
C ALA A 496 -8.15 15.81 19.28
N TRP A 497 -9.19 16.53 19.71
CA TRP A 497 -9.03 17.82 20.37
C TRP A 497 -8.65 17.73 21.84
N SER A 498 -9.24 16.81 22.62
CA SER A 498 -9.05 16.71 24.09
C SER A 498 -8.06 15.61 24.48
N GLY A 499 -7.84 14.62 23.61
CA GLY A 499 -6.93 13.49 23.83
C GLY A 499 -5.61 13.57 23.05
N TRP A 500 -5.61 14.10 21.82
CA TRP A 500 -4.40 14.28 21.01
C TRP A 500 -3.83 15.72 21.12
N LEU A 501 -4.67 16.75 21.25
CA LEU A 501 -4.26 18.19 21.31
C LEU A 501 -4.51 18.90 22.64
N GLY A 502 -5.30 18.31 23.54
CA GLY A 502 -5.94 19.04 24.64
C GLY A 502 -5.97 18.29 25.96
N LEU A 503 -5.12 17.27 26.13
CA LEU A 503 -4.85 16.74 27.47
C LEU A 503 -4.41 17.94 28.32
N PRO A 504 -5.12 18.29 29.41
CA PRO A 504 -4.83 19.52 30.14
C PRO A 504 -3.35 19.55 30.51
N ASN A 505 -2.64 20.57 30.00
CA ASN A 505 -1.21 20.83 30.18
C ASN A 505 -0.22 20.03 29.29
N GLY A 506 -0.63 19.42 28.18
CA GLY A 506 0.32 18.89 27.17
C GLY A 506 1.12 20.01 26.47
N SER A 507 2.42 19.78 26.24
CA SER A 507 3.35 20.72 25.60
C SER A 507 4.61 20.00 25.09
N ALA A 508 5.51 20.71 24.41
CA ALA A 508 6.85 20.20 24.08
C ALA A 508 7.59 19.63 25.31
N ASP A 509 7.47 20.29 26.47
CA ASP A 509 8.09 19.85 27.74
C ASP A 509 7.23 18.88 28.57
N ASN A 510 6.13 18.37 28.01
CA ASN A 510 5.19 17.48 28.72
C ASN A 510 4.42 16.64 27.69
N LEU A 511 5.16 15.75 27.03
CA LEU A 511 4.63 14.92 25.94
C LEU A 511 3.71 13.82 26.47
N LYS A 512 2.60 13.57 25.75
CA LYS A 512 1.54 12.62 26.17
C LYS A 512 0.53 12.33 25.07
N GLY A 513 -0.21 11.24 25.23
CA GLY A 513 -1.25 10.81 24.28
C GLY A 513 -0.68 10.09 23.05
N PRO A 514 -1.47 9.88 22.00
CA PRO A 514 -1.00 9.13 20.84
C PRO A 514 -0.10 9.98 19.93
N VAL A 515 0.81 9.38 19.18
CA VAL A 515 1.63 10.10 18.18
C VAL A 515 0.77 10.49 16.96
N ALA A 516 -0.13 9.60 16.56
CA ALA A 516 -1.07 9.80 15.48
C ALA A 516 -2.42 9.14 15.79
N THR A 517 -3.51 9.63 15.18
CA THR A 517 -4.84 9.07 15.39
C THR A 517 -5.74 9.22 14.17
N THR A 518 -6.53 8.19 13.88
CA THR A 518 -7.75 8.33 13.09
C THR A 518 -8.96 8.58 14.01
N PHE A 519 -9.98 9.24 13.49
CA PHE A 519 -11.20 9.57 14.22
C PHE A 519 -12.34 9.93 13.27
N GLY A 520 -13.59 9.82 13.77
CA GLY A 520 -14.78 10.28 13.05
C GLY A 520 -15.36 11.55 13.66
N TRP A 521 -16.06 12.33 12.85
CA TRP A 521 -16.80 13.51 13.25
C TRP A 521 -18.29 13.19 13.49
N GLY A 522 -18.85 13.65 14.61
CA GLY A 522 -20.29 13.55 14.88
C GLY A 522 -20.78 12.12 15.14
N GLY A 523 -22.07 11.82 14.90
CA GLY A 523 -22.67 10.49 15.12
C GLY A 523 -22.84 9.68 13.83
N PRO A 524 -21.84 8.91 13.41
CA PRO A 524 -21.84 8.30 12.10
C PRO A 524 -22.78 7.10 11.93
N PRO A 525 -23.18 6.78 10.69
CA PRO A 525 -23.81 5.50 10.38
C PRO A 525 -22.88 4.32 10.70
N THR A 526 -23.41 3.33 11.43
CA THR A 526 -22.58 2.24 12.03
C THR A 526 -21.91 1.35 10.98
N ALA A 527 -22.60 1.04 9.88
CA ALA A 527 -22.08 0.17 8.82
C ALA A 527 -20.88 0.79 8.08
N PRO A 528 -21.00 1.98 7.43
CA PRO A 528 -19.87 2.60 6.75
C PRO A 528 -18.70 2.96 7.68
N TRP A 529 -18.95 3.22 8.97
CA TRP A 529 -17.84 3.42 9.93
C TRP A 529 -17.14 2.12 10.33
N SER A 530 -17.83 1.00 10.23
CA SER A 530 -17.19 -0.30 10.40
C SER A 530 -16.36 -0.61 9.15
N ALA A 531 -16.90 -0.41 7.95
CA ALA A 531 -16.16 -0.51 6.68
C ALA A 531 -14.87 0.32 6.69
N VAL A 532 -14.95 1.63 6.95
CA VAL A 532 -13.77 2.50 6.93
C VAL A 532 -12.75 2.12 8.03
N TRP A 533 -13.20 1.63 9.19
CA TRP A 533 -12.28 1.17 10.23
C TRP A 533 -11.53 -0.08 9.83
N MET A 534 -12.25 -1.06 9.29
CA MET A 534 -11.69 -2.34 8.86
C MET A 534 -10.69 -2.10 7.73
N GLU A 535 -11.03 -1.23 6.77
CA GLU A 535 -10.10 -0.79 5.71
C GLU A 535 -8.91 0.02 6.25
N THR A 536 -9.09 0.82 7.31
CA THR A 536 -7.96 1.50 7.96
C THR A 536 -7.00 0.49 8.60
N VAL A 537 -7.53 -0.48 9.35
CA VAL A 537 -6.75 -1.55 9.97
C VAL A 537 -6.09 -2.41 8.88
N ARG A 538 -6.81 -2.74 7.81
CA ARG A 538 -6.27 -3.39 6.60
C ARG A 538 -5.07 -2.67 6.05
N ASN A 539 -5.25 -1.43 5.64
CA ASN A 539 -4.21 -0.73 4.92
C ASN A 539 -2.98 -0.52 5.83
N VAL A 540 -3.20 -0.06 7.06
CA VAL A 540 -2.09 0.27 7.98
C VAL A 540 -1.46 -0.96 8.61
N MET A 541 -2.27 -1.84 9.20
CA MET A 541 -1.72 -2.99 9.91
C MET A 541 -1.32 -4.07 8.95
N LEU A 542 -2.04 -4.34 7.86
CA LEU A 542 -1.99 -5.63 7.14
C LEU A 542 -1.32 -5.54 5.79
N GLN A 543 -1.57 -4.42 5.12
CA GLN A 543 -0.80 -4.04 3.94
C GLN A 543 0.44 -3.25 4.32
N ASP A 544 0.64 -2.91 5.60
CA ASP A 544 1.79 -2.13 6.06
C ASP A 544 1.99 -0.87 5.20
N ILE A 545 0.90 -0.12 5.01
CA ILE A 545 0.86 1.15 4.30
C ILE A 545 0.92 2.28 5.35
N PRO A 546 1.73 3.33 5.13
CA PRO A 546 1.79 4.49 6.01
C PRO A 546 0.43 5.17 6.25
N LEU A 547 0.26 5.77 7.43
CA LEU A 547 -1.04 6.24 7.93
C LEU A 547 -1.84 7.09 6.94
N GLY A 548 -1.20 8.02 6.23
CA GLY A 548 -1.84 8.94 5.30
C GLY A 548 -2.45 8.22 4.09
N TRP A 549 -1.70 7.29 3.49
CA TRP A 549 -2.22 6.43 2.42
C TRP A 549 -3.20 5.38 2.96
N GLY A 550 -2.98 4.87 4.16
CA GLY A 550 -3.90 3.94 4.81
C GLY A 550 -5.28 4.55 5.05
N TYR A 551 -5.30 5.81 5.50
CA TYR A 551 -6.51 6.63 5.62
C TYR A 551 -7.15 6.94 4.25
N ALA A 552 -6.38 7.44 3.28
CA ALA A 552 -6.88 7.79 1.95
C ALA A 552 -7.50 6.57 1.24
N GLY A 553 -6.81 5.42 1.29
CA GLY A 553 -7.31 4.16 0.79
C GLY A 553 -8.61 3.73 1.46
N ALA A 554 -8.72 3.89 2.79
CA ALA A 554 -9.90 3.48 3.54
C ALA A 554 -11.16 4.28 3.18
N ILE A 555 -11.04 5.60 3.02
CA ILE A 555 -12.19 6.45 2.65
C ILE A 555 -12.63 6.27 1.19
N MET A 556 -11.77 5.74 0.32
CA MET A 556 -12.12 5.38 -1.07
C MET A 556 -12.73 3.98 -1.15
N ALA A 557 -12.17 3.02 -0.41
CA ALA A 557 -12.59 1.61 -0.43
C ALA A 557 -14.07 1.40 -0.06
N VAL A 558 -14.67 2.31 0.73
CA VAL A 558 -16.11 2.23 1.06
C VAL A 558 -17.03 2.23 -0.17
N GLU A 559 -16.58 2.79 -1.29
CA GLU A 559 -17.36 2.81 -2.53
C GLU A 559 -17.53 1.44 -3.18
N ARG A 560 -16.70 0.46 -2.79
CA ARG A 560 -16.83 -0.95 -3.17
C ARG A 560 -18.07 -1.60 -2.56
N TYR A 561 -18.48 -1.12 -1.38
CA TYR A 561 -19.46 -1.83 -0.55
C TYR A 561 -20.82 -1.15 -0.50
N PHE A 562 -20.85 0.19 -0.59
CA PHE A 562 -22.06 0.98 -0.51
C PHE A 562 -22.43 1.55 -1.87
N PRO A 563 -23.72 1.76 -2.17
CA PRO A 563 -24.14 2.52 -3.33
C PRO A 563 -24.02 4.03 -3.06
N ASN A 564 -23.99 4.83 -4.12
CA ASN A 564 -24.00 6.28 -4.04
C ASN A 564 -25.41 6.82 -3.70
N GLU A 565 -25.93 6.44 -2.52
CA GLU A 565 -27.27 6.79 -2.04
C GLU A 565 -27.19 7.74 -0.84
N ASN A 566 -28.21 8.59 -0.69
CA ASN A 566 -28.26 9.60 0.35
C ASN A 566 -28.57 8.99 1.73
N TRP A 567 -27.71 9.28 2.70
CA TRP A 567 -27.98 9.13 4.12
C TRP A 567 -28.75 10.34 4.65
N MET A 568 -29.76 10.10 5.48
CA MET A 568 -30.66 11.13 6.03
C MET A 568 -31.34 12.00 4.97
N GLY A 569 -31.38 11.60 3.70
CA GLY A 569 -31.82 12.47 2.60
C GLY A 569 -31.00 13.78 2.49
N ARG A 570 -29.76 13.79 3.01
CA ARG A 570 -28.88 14.99 3.05
C ARG A 570 -27.65 14.84 2.16
N THR A 571 -26.89 13.77 2.33
CA THR A 571 -25.58 13.57 1.67
C THR A 571 -25.36 12.09 1.45
N ASN A 572 -24.68 11.72 0.36
CA ASN A 572 -24.40 10.32 0.06
C ASN A 572 -23.35 9.71 1.01
N TYR A 573 -23.35 8.39 1.14
CA TYR A 573 -22.42 7.68 2.03
C TYR A 573 -20.94 7.96 1.72
N TYR A 574 -20.57 8.12 0.45
CA TYR A 574 -19.17 8.30 0.04
C TYR A 574 -18.63 9.62 0.59
N GLU A 575 -19.33 10.71 0.29
CA GLU A 575 -18.99 12.05 0.75
C GLU A 575 -19.04 12.14 2.28
N CYS A 576 -20.02 11.49 2.90
CA CYS A 576 -20.12 11.41 4.36
C CYS A 576 -18.85 10.81 4.98
N VAL A 577 -18.40 9.65 4.51
CA VAL A 577 -17.20 8.99 5.03
C VAL A 577 -15.95 9.82 4.72
N LYS A 578 -15.77 10.24 3.46
CA LYS A 578 -14.60 11.03 3.04
C LYS A 578 -14.47 12.34 3.82
N THR A 579 -15.60 12.99 4.13
CA THR A 579 -15.61 14.25 4.89
C THR A 579 -15.45 14.01 6.39
N ASP A 580 -16.18 13.08 6.98
CA ASP A 580 -16.30 12.96 8.45
C ASP A 580 -15.34 11.94 9.07
N PHE A 581 -14.65 11.09 8.31
CA PHE A 581 -13.53 10.31 8.83
C PHE A 581 -12.24 11.09 8.53
N ASN A 582 -11.36 11.26 9.52
CA ASN A 582 -10.13 12.04 9.39
C ASN A 582 -8.97 11.38 10.14
N CYS A 583 -7.75 11.82 9.82
CA CYS A 583 -6.54 11.44 10.54
C CYS A 583 -5.69 12.67 10.91
N TYR A 584 -5.07 12.62 12.09
CA TYR A 584 -4.08 13.58 12.56
C TYR A 584 -2.79 12.88 12.94
N GLY A 585 -1.67 13.54 12.69
CA GLY A 585 -0.32 12.98 12.84
C GLY A 585 0.47 13.17 11.56
N ASP A 586 1.60 12.49 11.49
CA ASP A 586 2.43 12.44 10.30
C ASP A 586 1.83 11.45 9.28
N PRO A 587 1.64 11.82 7.99
CA PRO A 587 1.09 10.92 6.98
C PRO A 587 2.00 9.73 6.62
N GLY A 588 3.32 9.80 6.81
CA GLY A 588 4.21 8.66 6.52
C GLY A 588 4.54 7.77 7.70
N ILE A 589 3.95 8.01 8.88
CA ILE A 589 4.20 7.21 10.07
C ILE A 589 3.62 5.80 9.95
N GLN A 590 4.31 4.80 10.52
CA GLN A 590 3.89 3.40 10.57
C GLN A 590 3.96 2.81 12.00
N PRO A 591 3.12 1.82 12.33
CA PRO A 591 3.21 1.09 13.60
C PRO A 591 4.52 0.31 13.76
N TRP A 592 5.10 0.25 14.96
CA TRP A 592 6.14 -0.73 15.26
C TRP A 592 5.55 -2.14 15.36
N PHE A 593 6.13 -3.13 14.67
CA PHE A 593 5.74 -4.55 14.74
C PHE A 593 6.80 -5.31 15.52
N GLY A 594 6.80 -5.09 16.83
CA GLY A 594 7.80 -5.63 17.75
C GLY A 594 8.98 -4.70 18.01
N THR A 595 9.87 -5.16 18.87
CA THR A 595 11.02 -4.39 19.37
C THR A 595 12.01 -4.09 18.24
N PRO A 596 12.35 -2.82 17.98
CA PRO A 596 13.33 -2.46 16.94
C PRO A 596 14.71 -3.02 17.26
N ARG A 597 15.39 -3.52 16.22
CA ARG A 597 16.78 -3.96 16.26
C ARG A 597 17.70 -2.76 16.45
N VAL A 598 18.58 -2.83 17.45
CA VAL A 598 19.68 -1.88 17.63
C VAL A 598 20.78 -2.22 16.63
N VAL A 599 21.32 -1.19 15.98
CA VAL A 599 22.40 -1.31 14.99
C VAL A 599 23.51 -0.33 15.31
N GLU A 600 24.71 -0.67 14.87
CA GLU A 600 25.90 0.18 14.87
C GLU A 600 26.34 0.39 13.43
N ALA A 601 27.00 1.52 13.16
CA ALA A 601 27.57 1.80 11.84
C ALA A 601 29.01 2.29 11.95
N THR A 602 29.87 1.79 11.06
CA THR A 602 31.25 2.24 10.90
C THR A 602 31.41 2.96 9.57
N PHE A 603 32.04 4.13 9.60
CA PHE A 603 32.21 5.04 8.47
C PHE A 603 33.39 5.99 8.75
N PRO A 604 33.91 6.72 7.75
CA PRO A 604 35.00 7.65 7.95
C PRO A 604 34.65 8.77 8.95
N GLU A 605 35.54 9.10 9.88
CA GLU A 605 35.32 10.23 10.82
C GLU A 605 35.41 11.60 10.13
N ARG A 606 36.08 11.68 8.97
CA ARG A 606 36.33 12.93 8.24
C ARG A 606 36.30 12.70 6.74
N ILE A 607 35.74 13.68 6.01
CA ILE A 607 35.77 13.77 4.55
C ILE A 607 36.18 15.18 4.12
N THR A 608 36.40 15.38 2.82
CA THR A 608 36.65 16.70 2.24
C THR A 608 35.48 17.15 1.37
N ALA A 609 35.47 18.42 0.97
CA ALA A 609 34.46 18.95 0.05
C ALA A 609 34.44 18.21 -1.30
N GLY A 610 35.57 17.63 -1.74
CA GLY A 610 35.69 16.91 -3.02
C GLY A 610 35.64 15.38 -2.89
N THR A 611 35.28 14.84 -1.72
CA THR A 611 35.24 13.39 -1.51
C THR A 611 34.25 12.73 -2.46
N ARG A 612 34.70 11.65 -3.13
CA ARG A 612 33.94 10.97 -4.19
C ARG A 612 33.23 9.70 -3.74
N ILE A 613 33.60 9.18 -2.58
CA ILE A 613 33.07 7.92 -2.07
C ILE A 613 32.96 7.96 -0.55
N VAL A 614 31.84 7.47 -0.03
CA VAL A 614 31.66 7.14 1.39
C VAL A 614 31.07 5.74 1.49
N GLU A 615 31.67 4.91 2.34
CA GLU A 615 31.18 3.57 2.65
C GLU A 615 30.79 3.51 4.12
N VAL A 616 29.61 2.96 4.37
CA VAL A 616 29.03 2.78 5.71
C VAL A 616 28.78 1.29 5.89
N ASN A 617 29.44 0.67 6.86
CA ASN A 617 29.19 -0.73 7.21
C ASN A 617 28.27 -0.79 8.44
N VAL A 618 27.10 -1.39 8.27
CA VAL A 618 26.04 -1.52 9.26
C VAL A 618 26.06 -2.92 9.87
N THR A 619 26.14 -2.98 11.19
CA THR A 619 26.22 -4.21 11.97
C THR A 619 25.19 -4.21 13.10
N GLY A 620 24.77 -5.40 13.53
CA GLY A 620 23.96 -5.56 14.75
C GLY A 620 24.83 -5.70 16.00
N GLU A 621 24.19 -6.01 17.13
CA GLU A 621 24.86 -6.05 18.45
C GLU A 621 26.02 -7.06 18.57
N ASN A 622 26.11 -8.08 17.71
CA ASN A 622 27.18 -9.08 17.72
C ASN A 622 28.11 -8.97 16.50
N ASP A 623 28.25 -7.77 15.94
CA ASP A 623 29.04 -7.47 14.74
C ASP A 623 28.56 -8.23 13.48
N GLU A 624 27.34 -8.77 13.48
CA GLU A 624 26.77 -9.42 12.30
C GLU A 624 26.27 -8.38 11.29
N PRO A 625 26.50 -8.58 9.97
CA PRO A 625 26.08 -7.64 8.96
C PRO A 625 24.55 -7.50 8.92
N VAL A 626 24.07 -6.27 8.71
CA VAL A 626 22.64 -5.97 8.54
C VAL A 626 22.37 -5.66 7.10
N SER A 627 21.70 -6.57 6.39
CA SER A 627 21.29 -6.35 5.00
C SER A 627 19.95 -5.62 4.91
N GLY A 628 19.82 -4.76 3.89
CA GLY A 628 18.58 -4.02 3.61
C GLY A 628 18.31 -2.84 4.55
N ALA A 629 19.24 -2.49 5.45
CA ALA A 629 19.15 -1.27 6.25
C ALA A 629 19.24 -0.06 5.31
N GLN A 630 18.34 0.90 5.50
CA GLN A 630 18.36 2.15 4.75
C GLN A 630 19.40 3.08 5.35
N VAL A 631 20.31 3.58 4.53
CA VAL A 631 21.38 4.48 4.96
C VAL A 631 21.29 5.76 4.16
N SER A 632 21.21 6.89 4.86
CA SER A 632 21.13 8.23 4.28
C SER A 632 22.38 9.03 4.63
N PHE A 633 23.04 9.55 3.61
CA PHE A 633 24.11 10.53 3.70
C PHE A 633 23.51 11.92 3.44
N TYR A 634 23.57 12.79 4.44
CA TYR A 634 22.92 14.11 4.40
C TYR A 634 23.89 15.22 4.79
N VAL A 635 24.03 16.24 3.94
CA VAL A 635 24.84 17.42 4.19
C VAL A 635 23.91 18.64 4.28
N PRO A 636 23.72 19.23 5.48
CA PRO A 636 22.81 20.36 5.67
C PRO A 636 23.34 21.70 5.16
N GLY A 637 24.57 21.80 4.64
CA GLY A 637 25.16 23.07 4.17
C GLY A 637 25.09 24.23 5.17
N ASP A 638 24.97 25.46 4.67
CA ASP A 638 24.74 26.67 5.48
C ASP A 638 23.24 26.93 5.69
N MET A 639 22.55 25.98 6.33
CA MET A 639 21.09 26.04 6.54
C MET A 639 20.66 27.28 7.36
N PRO A 640 19.65 28.06 6.88
CA PRO A 640 19.05 29.14 7.66
C PRO A 640 18.32 28.65 8.90
N ASP A 641 18.17 29.53 9.90
CA ASP A 641 17.32 29.25 11.07
C ASP A 641 15.85 29.04 10.63
N PHE A 642 15.13 28.16 11.35
CA PHE A 642 13.76 27.76 10.96
C PHE A 642 12.72 28.88 10.97
N ASP A 643 12.97 29.99 11.67
CA ASP A 643 12.10 31.17 11.71
C ASP A 643 12.40 32.18 10.58
N GLU A 644 13.44 31.95 9.79
CA GLU A 644 13.78 32.77 8.64
C GLU A 644 12.99 32.39 7.39
N ASN A 645 12.50 33.39 6.66
CA ASN A 645 11.81 33.18 5.38
C ASN A 645 12.67 32.47 4.31
N ALA A 646 13.99 32.42 4.49
CA ALA A 646 14.90 31.72 3.61
C ALA A 646 14.80 30.20 3.74
N TYR A 647 14.47 29.68 4.94
CA TYR A 647 14.44 28.24 5.22
C TYR A 647 13.50 27.46 4.29
N ARG A 648 12.32 28.01 3.98
CA ARG A 648 11.36 27.36 3.06
C ARG A 648 11.86 27.22 1.61
N ASN A 649 12.86 28.01 1.21
CA ASN A 649 13.46 28.00 -0.13
C ASN A 649 14.90 27.49 -0.08
N TYR A 650 15.29 26.84 1.02
CA TYR A 650 16.65 26.36 1.22
C TYR A 650 16.94 25.15 0.32
N ILE A 651 17.99 25.25 -0.50
CA ILE A 651 18.36 24.25 -1.51
C ILE A 651 19.83 23.82 -1.43
N ASP A 652 20.65 24.39 -0.55
CA ASP A 652 22.09 24.08 -0.51
C ASP A 652 22.38 22.74 0.19
N MET A 653 21.34 22.00 0.61
CA MET A 653 21.50 20.68 1.19
C MET A 653 21.76 19.64 0.11
N PHE A 654 22.56 18.63 0.46
CA PHE A 654 22.77 17.45 -0.35
C PHE A 654 22.28 16.21 0.41
N MET A 655 21.64 15.29 -0.30
CA MET A 655 21.16 14.04 0.29
C MET A 655 21.24 12.90 -0.72
N MET A 656 21.76 11.75 -0.27
CA MET A 656 21.72 10.51 -1.02
C MET A 656 21.32 9.38 -0.07
N THR A 657 20.48 8.46 -0.53
CA THR A 657 20.04 7.31 0.27
C THR A 657 20.24 6.02 -0.51
N THR A 658 20.70 4.98 0.16
CA THR A 658 20.86 3.63 -0.39
C THR A 658 20.52 2.59 0.67
N THR A 659 20.65 1.31 0.33
CA THR A 659 20.46 0.19 1.25
C THR A 659 21.75 -0.58 1.42
N SER A 660 22.01 -1.10 2.62
CA SER A 660 23.12 -2.01 2.85
C SER A 660 22.94 -3.35 2.11
N ASP A 661 24.05 -3.92 1.63
CA ASP A 661 24.11 -5.22 0.95
C ASP A 661 24.13 -6.41 1.94
N GLU A 662 24.39 -7.63 1.45
CA GLU A 662 24.45 -8.85 2.29
C GLU A 662 25.57 -8.81 3.35
N ASP A 663 26.63 -8.03 3.10
CA ASP A 663 27.77 -7.83 4.00
C ASP A 663 27.59 -6.58 4.89
N GLY A 664 26.42 -5.95 4.84
CA GLY A 664 26.08 -4.77 5.64
C GLY A 664 26.62 -3.46 5.07
N ASN A 665 27.17 -3.44 3.86
CA ASN A 665 27.79 -2.24 3.29
C ASN A 665 26.78 -1.41 2.50
N ALA A 666 26.62 -0.14 2.88
CA ALA A 666 25.95 0.88 2.11
C ALA A 666 26.99 1.82 1.51
N ARG A 667 26.98 1.93 0.18
CA ARG A 667 28.01 2.64 -0.58
C ARG A 667 27.42 3.86 -1.29
N PHE A 668 28.05 5.00 -1.10
CA PHE A 668 27.72 6.28 -1.73
C PHE A 668 28.84 6.67 -2.67
N VAL A 669 28.52 6.88 -3.95
CA VAL A 669 29.42 7.44 -4.94
C VAL A 669 28.85 8.75 -5.43
N PHE A 670 29.66 9.79 -5.42
CA PHE A 670 29.24 11.15 -5.75
C PHE A 670 29.74 11.54 -7.14
N GLU A 671 28.87 12.23 -7.89
CA GLU A 671 29.21 12.77 -9.20
C GLU A 671 30.31 13.84 -9.11
N ASN A 672 31.01 14.07 -10.21
CA ASN A 672 32.20 14.94 -10.22
C ASN A 672 31.91 16.43 -9.91
N ASP A 673 30.68 16.86 -10.15
CA ASP A 673 30.21 18.22 -9.90
C ASP A 673 29.65 18.43 -8.48
N VAL A 674 29.54 17.36 -7.68
CA VAL A 674 29.16 17.48 -6.27
C VAL A 674 30.36 17.95 -5.46
N GLU A 675 30.19 19.11 -4.82
CA GLU A 675 31.07 19.59 -3.76
C GLU A 675 30.27 19.77 -2.47
N PHE A 676 30.80 19.27 -1.35
CA PHE A 676 30.12 19.39 -0.06
C PHE A 676 30.46 20.72 0.61
N ASP A 677 29.44 21.56 0.76
CA ASP A 677 29.47 22.78 1.55
C ASP A 677 29.04 22.50 3.01
N GLY A 678 29.51 23.34 3.94
CA GLY A 678 29.25 23.20 5.38
C GLY A 678 30.39 22.54 6.16
N GLY A 679 30.11 22.16 7.41
CA GLY A 679 31.12 21.64 8.34
C GLY A 679 30.95 20.17 8.75
N VAL A 680 29.79 19.57 8.49
CA VAL A 680 29.43 18.22 8.94
C VAL A 680 28.50 17.56 7.92
N ALA A 681 28.70 16.27 7.68
CA ALA A 681 27.71 15.38 7.05
C ALA A 681 27.11 14.44 8.11
N ASN A 682 25.82 14.13 8.01
CA ASN A 682 25.13 13.18 8.87
C ASN A 682 24.94 11.84 8.13
N ILE A 683 25.23 10.75 8.84
CA ILE A 683 24.81 9.39 8.50
C ILE A 683 23.60 9.05 9.34
N THR A 684 22.52 8.62 8.70
CA THR A 684 21.36 8.07 9.40
C THR A 684 21.10 6.65 8.89
N VAL A 685 20.99 5.69 9.80
CA VAL A 685 20.55 4.32 9.45
C VAL A 685 19.14 4.12 9.97
N THR A 686 18.22 3.75 9.08
CA THR A 686 16.80 3.51 9.36
C THR A 686 16.35 2.20 8.73
N GLY A 687 15.14 1.76 9.06
CA GLY A 687 14.54 0.55 8.52
C GLY A 687 13.20 0.26 9.18
N ARG A 688 12.45 -0.72 8.65
CA ARG A 688 11.11 -1.05 9.15
C ARG A 688 11.12 -1.55 10.60
N ASP A 689 12.21 -2.18 10.99
CA ASP A 689 12.48 -2.85 12.27
C ASP A 689 13.81 -2.38 12.89
N ILE A 690 14.36 -1.24 12.47
CA ILE A 690 15.65 -0.71 12.97
C ILE A 690 15.40 0.47 13.90
N CYS A 691 16.00 0.44 15.09
CA CYS A 691 16.14 1.62 15.93
C CYS A 691 17.11 2.58 15.24
N PRO A 692 16.71 3.83 14.92
CA PRO A 692 17.58 4.69 14.12
C PRO A 692 18.94 4.95 14.77
N PHE A 693 19.98 4.86 13.94
CA PHE A 693 21.33 5.22 14.30
C PHE A 693 21.70 6.55 13.65
N PHE A 694 22.44 7.40 14.38
CA PHE A 694 22.93 8.68 13.90
C PHE A 694 24.45 8.77 14.05
N GLY A 695 25.11 9.19 12.99
CA GLY A 695 26.55 9.44 12.95
C GLY A 695 26.85 10.79 12.31
N ASP A 696 27.95 11.40 12.72
CA ASP A 696 28.45 12.65 12.15
C ASP A 696 29.84 12.43 11.55
N ILE A 697 30.07 13.04 10.38
CA ILE A 697 31.35 13.06 9.67
C ILE A 697 31.79 14.51 9.54
N ASP A 698 32.98 14.86 10.02
CA ASP A 698 33.50 16.22 9.86
C ASP A 698 33.90 16.48 8.40
N ILE A 699 33.37 17.56 7.82
CA ILE A 699 33.83 18.06 6.52
C ILE A 699 34.99 19.02 6.77
N VAL A 700 36.20 18.58 6.45
CA VAL A 700 37.43 19.30 6.77
C VAL A 700 38.17 19.75 5.51
N ARG A 701 38.89 20.87 5.66
CA ARG A 701 39.82 21.36 4.65
C ARG A 701 41.24 20.99 5.04
N ASN A 702 42.12 20.87 4.06
CA ASN A 702 43.57 20.82 4.26
C ASN A 702 44.07 19.55 4.98
N ILE A 703 43.41 18.41 4.78
CA ILE A 703 43.87 17.12 5.30
C ILE A 703 44.82 16.44 4.32
N SER A 704 45.76 15.66 4.83
CA SER A 704 46.66 14.85 4.01
C SER A 704 45.84 13.70 3.41
N THR A 705 45.29 13.92 2.21
CA THR A 705 44.51 12.94 1.45
C THR A 705 44.75 13.15 -0.05
N VAL A 706 44.61 12.08 -0.82
CA VAL A 706 44.65 12.11 -2.28
C VAL A 706 43.24 11.82 -2.80
N GLU A 707 42.77 12.67 -3.71
CA GLU A 707 41.45 12.55 -4.35
C GLU A 707 41.59 12.64 -5.88
N LEU A 708 40.57 12.18 -6.60
CA LEU A 708 40.43 12.38 -8.03
C LEU A 708 40.15 13.87 -8.34
N SER A 709 41.03 14.52 -9.11
CA SER A 709 40.86 15.91 -9.54
C SER A 709 40.19 16.02 -10.90
N ASP A 710 40.60 15.20 -11.87
CA ASP A 710 40.08 15.20 -13.24
C ASP A 710 40.34 13.84 -13.89
N TYR A 711 39.63 13.55 -14.97
CA TYR A 711 39.86 12.36 -15.78
C TYR A 711 39.53 12.61 -17.25
N THR A 712 40.18 11.84 -18.13
CA THR A 712 39.84 11.82 -19.55
C THR A 712 39.69 10.37 -20.01
N LEU A 713 38.60 10.09 -20.71
CA LEU A 713 38.41 8.87 -21.48
C LEU A 713 38.75 9.16 -22.93
N THR A 714 39.66 8.38 -23.52
CA THR A 714 39.99 8.47 -24.95
C THR A 714 39.78 7.10 -25.57
N GLU A 715 38.96 7.07 -26.60
CA GLU A 715 38.64 5.82 -27.29
C GLU A 715 39.89 5.24 -27.97
N VAL A 716 40.07 3.93 -27.87
CA VAL A 716 41.20 3.18 -28.46
C VAL A 716 40.70 2.21 -29.52
N GLU A 717 39.53 1.59 -29.29
CA GLU A 717 38.87 0.69 -30.23
C GLU A 717 37.35 0.85 -30.15
N GLY A 718 36.71 1.19 -31.27
CA GLY A 718 35.27 1.46 -31.34
C GLY A 718 34.87 2.25 -32.60
N ASN A 719 34.02 3.26 -32.44
CA ASN A 719 33.48 4.08 -33.51
C ASN A 719 34.11 5.49 -33.70
N GLU A 720 35.12 5.84 -32.91
CA GLU A 720 35.89 7.10 -32.91
C GLU A 720 35.04 8.36 -32.60
N ASN A 721 34.06 8.27 -31.70
CA ASN A 721 33.25 9.41 -31.25
C ASN A 721 33.54 9.88 -29.82
N ASP A 722 34.40 9.18 -29.07
CA ASP A 722 34.72 9.43 -27.67
C ASP A 722 33.50 9.35 -26.70
N ASP A 723 32.34 8.87 -27.16
CA ASP A 723 31.21 8.55 -26.28
C ASP A 723 31.35 7.10 -25.83
N VAL A 724 31.26 6.82 -24.54
CA VAL A 724 31.40 5.44 -24.04
C VAL A 724 30.26 4.57 -24.57
N ASN A 725 30.54 3.68 -25.52
CA ASN A 725 29.53 2.79 -26.09
C ASN A 725 29.80 1.30 -25.75
N PRO A 726 28.76 0.44 -25.80
CA PRO A 726 28.93 -0.97 -25.50
C PRO A 726 29.89 -1.66 -26.47
N GLY A 727 30.86 -2.39 -25.92
CA GLY A 727 31.84 -3.16 -26.71
C GLY A 727 33.10 -2.38 -27.09
N GLU A 728 33.23 -1.13 -26.66
CA GLU A 728 34.38 -0.27 -26.95
C GLU A 728 35.47 -0.35 -25.88
N THR A 729 36.68 0.07 -26.25
CA THR A 729 37.84 0.10 -25.36
C THR A 729 38.33 1.54 -25.19
N PHE A 730 38.57 1.96 -23.95
CA PHE A 730 38.99 3.31 -23.60
C PHE A 730 40.27 3.32 -22.78
N ASN A 731 41.11 4.32 -23.01
CA ASN A 731 42.16 4.72 -22.08
C ASN A 731 41.61 5.75 -21.11
N LEU A 732 41.62 5.42 -19.82
CA LEU A 732 41.33 6.31 -18.70
C LEU A 732 42.64 6.93 -18.21
N THR A 733 42.80 8.24 -18.41
CA THR A 733 43.86 9.02 -17.75
C THR A 733 43.25 9.74 -16.54
N ILE A 734 43.94 9.67 -15.40
CA ILE A 734 43.49 10.27 -14.13
C ILE A 734 44.50 11.34 -13.70
N THR A 735 43.99 12.46 -13.18
CA THR A 735 44.77 13.47 -12.47
C THR A 735 44.40 13.42 -10.98
N ALA A 736 45.41 13.24 -10.12
CA ALA A 736 45.24 13.19 -8.68
C ALA A 736 45.59 14.55 -8.04
N VAL A 737 44.93 14.89 -6.94
CA VAL A 737 45.24 16.08 -6.13
C VAL A 737 45.56 15.70 -4.68
N ASN A 738 46.62 16.29 -4.12
CA ASN A 738 46.88 16.22 -2.68
C ASN A 738 46.21 17.41 -2.00
N LEU A 739 45.15 17.16 -1.23
CA LEU A 739 44.38 18.22 -0.56
C LEU A 739 45.03 18.73 0.74
N GLY A 740 46.22 18.24 1.11
CA GLY A 740 46.99 18.72 2.27
C GLY A 740 47.79 19.98 1.97
N ASN A 741 48.22 20.75 3.00
CA ASN A 741 48.78 22.09 2.77
C ASN A 741 50.30 22.22 2.95
N GLN A 742 50.98 21.21 3.49
CA GLN A 742 52.38 21.35 3.92
C GLN A 742 53.27 20.15 3.66
N ASN A 743 52.73 18.92 3.58
CA ASN A 743 53.52 17.72 3.35
C ASN A 743 53.31 17.23 1.91
N ALA A 744 54.39 16.93 1.22
CA ALA A 744 54.32 16.13 0.00
C ALA A 744 54.00 14.69 0.39
N LEU A 745 53.09 14.06 -0.35
CA LEU A 745 52.92 12.62 -0.33
C LEU A 745 53.90 12.03 -1.34
N GLU A 746 54.77 11.14 -0.88
CA GLU A 746 55.86 10.60 -1.68
C GLU A 746 55.42 9.30 -2.37
N ASN A 747 55.88 9.09 -3.62
CA ASN A 747 55.63 7.90 -4.43
C ASN A 747 54.14 7.47 -4.43
N VAL A 748 53.25 8.41 -4.71
CA VAL A 748 51.81 8.14 -4.78
C VAL A 748 51.52 7.20 -5.94
N THR A 749 50.81 6.12 -5.66
CA THR A 749 50.26 5.20 -6.66
C THR A 749 48.74 5.14 -6.55
N GLY A 750 48.05 4.72 -7.60
CA GLY A 750 46.61 4.50 -7.61
C GLY A 750 46.27 3.15 -8.21
N ILE A 751 45.30 2.44 -7.62
CA ILE A 751 44.75 1.20 -8.15
C ILE A 751 43.30 1.44 -8.53
N VAL A 752 42.95 1.25 -9.80
CA VAL A 752 41.57 1.30 -10.29
C VAL A 752 40.95 -0.10 -10.18
N SER A 753 39.73 -0.17 -9.67
CA SER A 753 38.95 -1.40 -9.59
C SER A 753 37.48 -1.09 -9.89
N THR A 754 36.67 -2.10 -10.11
CA THR A 754 35.24 -1.90 -10.33
C THR A 754 34.46 -3.09 -9.77
N THR A 755 33.28 -2.79 -9.24
CA THR A 755 32.25 -3.79 -8.91
C THR A 755 31.21 -3.92 -10.01
N SER A 756 31.27 -3.06 -11.04
CA SER A 756 30.35 -3.09 -12.15
C SER A 756 30.60 -4.33 -13.02
N PRO A 757 29.56 -5.11 -13.35
CA PRO A 757 29.70 -6.23 -14.28
C PRO A 757 29.94 -5.78 -15.73
N TRP A 758 29.93 -4.47 -16.00
CA TRP A 758 29.98 -3.92 -17.34
C TRP A 758 31.36 -3.43 -17.78
N ILE A 759 32.33 -3.35 -16.86
CA ILE A 759 33.68 -2.88 -17.18
C ILE A 759 34.69 -3.95 -16.76
N GLU A 760 35.58 -4.31 -17.67
CA GLU A 760 36.77 -5.09 -17.37
C GLU A 760 38.00 -4.18 -17.44
N ILE A 761 38.94 -4.35 -16.49
CA ILE A 761 40.14 -3.52 -16.35
C ILE A 761 41.36 -4.43 -16.51
N GLU A 762 42.22 -4.15 -17.49
CA GLU A 762 43.43 -4.95 -17.75
C GLU A 762 44.66 -4.42 -17.00
N GLU A 763 44.97 -3.14 -17.19
CA GLU A 763 46.08 -2.43 -16.54
C GLU A 763 45.48 -1.44 -15.55
N ASN A 764 45.68 -1.68 -14.25
CA ASN A 764 44.92 -0.98 -13.22
C ASN A 764 45.76 -0.20 -12.21
N GLU A 765 47.09 -0.20 -12.34
CA GLU A 765 48.01 0.52 -11.45
C GLU A 765 48.57 1.75 -12.17
N ILE A 766 48.52 2.90 -11.48
CA ILE A 766 48.98 4.20 -11.98
C ILE A 766 50.01 4.77 -11.01
N SER A 767 51.10 5.33 -11.53
CA SER A 767 52.10 6.09 -10.78
C SER A 767 51.84 7.60 -10.93
N PHE A 768 51.92 8.35 -9.83
CA PHE A 768 51.80 9.81 -9.80
C PHE A 768 53.06 10.51 -9.29
N GLY A 769 54.05 9.76 -8.79
CA GLY A 769 55.25 10.30 -8.18
C GLY A 769 54.98 11.04 -6.86
N ASP A 770 55.79 12.06 -6.57
CA ASP A 770 55.59 12.88 -5.37
C ASP A 770 54.59 13.99 -5.66
N ILE A 771 53.53 14.11 -4.84
CA ILE A 771 52.51 15.14 -4.97
C ILE A 771 52.64 16.13 -3.80
N PRO A 772 53.21 17.34 -4.01
CA PRO A 772 53.25 18.37 -2.99
C PRO A 772 51.85 18.75 -2.48
N GLY A 773 51.75 19.18 -1.23
CA GLY A 773 50.48 19.62 -0.67
C GLY A 773 49.85 20.78 -1.47
N GLY A 774 48.61 20.61 -1.90
CA GLY A 774 47.81 21.56 -2.67
C GLY A 774 48.06 21.52 -4.17
N GLU A 775 48.93 20.64 -4.65
CA GLU A 775 49.26 20.47 -6.07
C GLU A 775 48.59 19.23 -6.66
N ILE A 776 48.54 19.19 -7.99
CA ILE A 776 48.02 18.07 -8.78
C ILE A 776 49.17 17.31 -9.46
N ALA A 777 48.92 16.04 -9.78
CA ALA A 777 49.80 15.22 -10.60
C ALA A 777 48.98 14.38 -11.58
N ASP A 778 49.41 14.36 -12.85
CA ASP A 778 48.84 13.49 -13.87
C ASP A 778 49.41 12.07 -13.71
N GLY A 779 48.56 11.06 -13.92
CA GLY A 779 49.01 9.68 -13.98
C GLY A 779 49.99 9.45 -15.12
N GLU A 780 51.08 8.73 -14.84
CA GLU A 780 52.14 8.48 -15.83
C GLU A 780 51.71 7.54 -16.96
N GLU A 781 50.72 6.66 -16.71
CA GLU A 781 50.21 5.66 -17.66
C GLU A 781 48.67 5.62 -17.59
N PRO A 782 47.97 5.36 -18.71
CA PRO A 782 46.52 5.22 -18.74
C PRO A 782 46.08 3.84 -18.23
N VAL A 783 44.83 3.76 -17.76
CA VAL A 783 44.13 2.51 -17.43
C VAL A 783 43.27 2.08 -18.61
N VAL A 784 43.42 0.83 -19.06
CA VAL A 784 42.63 0.29 -20.17
C VAL A 784 41.30 -0.26 -19.63
N LEU A 785 40.19 0.32 -20.08
CA LEU A 785 38.83 -0.07 -19.77
C LEU A 785 38.19 -0.74 -20.98
N ASN A 786 37.74 -1.98 -20.80
CA ASN A 786 36.94 -2.71 -21.78
C ASN A 786 35.46 -2.62 -21.38
N VAL A 787 34.65 -1.95 -22.20
CA VAL A 787 33.20 -1.85 -21.97
C VAL A 787 32.52 -3.09 -22.51
N HIS A 788 31.79 -3.79 -21.64
CA HIS A 788 31.07 -5.00 -22.03
C HIS A 788 30.06 -4.68 -23.15
N ALA A 789 29.94 -5.58 -24.13
CA ALA A 789 29.06 -5.39 -25.28
C ALA A 789 27.58 -5.22 -24.88
N SER A 790 27.17 -5.67 -23.70
CA SER A 790 25.81 -5.51 -23.17
C SER A 790 25.69 -4.42 -22.10
N CYS A 791 26.66 -3.50 -21.99
CA CYS A 791 26.60 -2.39 -21.05
C CYS A 791 25.33 -1.56 -21.31
N PRO A 792 24.42 -1.40 -20.33
CA PRO A 792 23.19 -0.65 -20.53
C PRO A 792 23.45 0.85 -20.72
N ASP A 793 22.41 1.53 -21.20
CA ASP A 793 22.41 2.97 -21.38
C ASP A 793 22.39 3.69 -20.01
N GLY A 794 23.41 4.50 -19.73
CA GLY A 794 23.57 5.19 -18.46
C GLY A 794 22.66 6.41 -18.27
N VAL A 795 22.08 6.94 -19.36
CA VAL A 795 21.18 8.10 -19.29
C VAL A 795 19.75 7.65 -18.95
N SER A 796 19.26 6.62 -19.62
CA SER A 796 17.93 6.04 -19.37
C SER A 796 17.91 5.00 -18.25
N ARG A 797 19.08 4.54 -17.77
CA ARG A 797 19.21 3.65 -16.61
C ARG A 797 20.35 4.10 -15.66
N PRO A 798 20.28 5.28 -15.03
CA PRO A 798 21.35 5.81 -14.19
C PRO A 798 21.82 4.87 -13.08
N GLY A 799 20.95 4.01 -12.53
CA GLY A 799 21.32 2.98 -11.55
C GLY A 799 22.21 1.84 -12.09
N THR A 800 22.43 1.75 -13.40
CA THR A 800 23.30 0.74 -14.04
C THR A 800 24.66 1.29 -14.47
N ARG A 801 24.90 2.60 -14.24
CA ARG A 801 26.14 3.27 -14.61
C ARG A 801 27.35 2.60 -13.94
N PRO A 802 28.42 2.26 -14.69
CA PRO A 802 29.60 1.66 -14.09
C PRO A 802 30.30 2.61 -13.12
N GLU A 803 30.53 2.11 -11.91
CA GLU A 803 31.32 2.80 -10.89
C GLU A 803 32.74 2.21 -10.84
N LEU A 804 33.75 3.07 -10.92
CA LEU A 804 35.15 2.73 -10.75
C LEU A 804 35.65 3.24 -9.40
N ASN A 805 36.32 2.37 -8.65
CA ASN A 805 36.93 2.69 -7.37
C ASN A 805 38.42 2.95 -7.61
N ILE A 806 38.93 4.02 -7.03
CA ILE A 806 40.34 4.40 -7.14
C ILE A 806 40.92 4.41 -5.72
N THR A 807 41.80 3.46 -5.43
CA THR A 807 42.53 3.41 -4.17
C THR A 807 43.91 4.01 -4.37
N PHE A 808 44.12 5.24 -3.90
CA PHE A 808 45.44 5.85 -3.85
C PHE A 808 46.24 5.34 -2.65
N SER A 809 47.56 5.26 -2.78
CA SER A 809 48.47 4.82 -1.72
C SER A 809 49.73 5.69 -1.66
N SER A 810 50.20 6.02 -0.46
CA SER A 810 51.50 6.63 -0.21
C SER A 810 52.10 6.01 1.06
N GLY A 811 53.09 5.12 0.88
CA GLY A 811 53.62 4.32 1.99
C GLY A 811 52.56 3.36 2.57
N ASP A 812 52.24 3.51 3.85
CA ASP A 812 51.21 2.72 4.55
C ASP A 812 49.83 3.43 4.56
N GLU A 813 49.73 4.65 4.04
CA GLU A 813 48.48 5.41 3.97
C GLU A 813 47.72 5.09 2.67
N THR A 814 46.42 4.85 2.77
CA THR A 814 45.52 4.59 1.63
C THR A 814 44.37 5.58 1.62
N PHE A 815 43.99 6.09 0.45
CA PHE A 815 42.90 7.03 0.25
C PHE A 815 41.93 6.48 -0.81
N GLN A 816 40.63 6.66 -0.60
CA GLN A 816 39.60 6.15 -1.50
C GLN A 816 38.97 7.30 -2.28
N SER A 817 38.78 7.09 -3.58
CA SER A 817 38.03 7.95 -4.49
C SER A 817 37.23 7.07 -5.45
N ALA A 818 36.34 7.68 -6.23
CA ALA A 818 35.55 6.97 -7.23
C ALA A 818 35.25 7.84 -8.46
N LEU A 819 34.81 7.17 -9.53
CA LEU A 819 34.37 7.76 -10.78
C LEU A 819 33.14 7.02 -11.30
N ILE A 820 32.12 7.75 -11.77
CA ILE A 820 30.95 7.18 -12.47
C ILE A 820 31.13 7.39 -13.97
N ILE A 821 30.91 6.32 -14.75
CA ILE A 821 30.89 6.37 -16.21
C ILE A 821 29.44 6.38 -16.69
N THR A 822 29.12 7.19 -17.71
CA THR A 822 27.78 7.23 -18.33
C THR A 822 27.85 6.67 -19.76
N PRO A 823 27.56 5.37 -19.97
CA PRO A 823 27.54 4.77 -21.29
C PRO A 823 26.34 5.27 -22.11
N SER A 824 26.48 5.37 -23.43
CA SER A 824 25.36 5.59 -24.36
C SER A 824 25.04 4.29 -25.09
N ALA A 825 23.81 3.80 -25.00
CA ALA A 825 23.38 2.55 -25.62
C ALA A 825 21.88 2.57 -26.04
N PRO A 826 21.44 1.62 -26.89
CA PRO A 826 20.01 1.38 -27.07
C PRO A 826 19.37 0.84 -25.79
N ASN A 827 18.07 1.11 -25.58
CA ASN A 827 17.28 0.55 -24.49
C ASN A 827 15.89 0.20 -25.04
N PHE A 828 15.55 -1.09 -25.08
CA PHE A 828 14.34 -1.56 -25.72
C PHE A 828 13.22 -1.84 -24.73
N GLN A 829 12.00 -1.39 -25.05
CA GLN A 829 10.79 -1.69 -24.30
C GLN A 829 9.72 -2.31 -25.21
N VAL A 830 8.89 -3.21 -24.65
CA VAL A 830 7.72 -3.75 -25.37
C VAL A 830 6.60 -2.72 -25.31
N ARG A 831 6.29 -2.13 -26.46
CA ARG A 831 5.22 -1.14 -26.58
C ARG A 831 3.84 -1.80 -26.64
N THR A 832 3.68 -2.87 -27.42
CA THR A 832 2.39 -3.56 -27.60
C THR A 832 2.56 -4.98 -28.16
N ILE A 833 1.69 -5.91 -27.72
CA ILE A 833 1.52 -7.23 -28.35
C ILE A 833 0.31 -7.17 -29.28
N ILE A 834 0.54 -7.37 -30.57
CA ILE A 834 -0.49 -7.25 -31.60
C ILE A 834 -1.41 -8.47 -31.55
N GLY A 835 -2.68 -8.25 -31.21
CA GLY A 835 -3.68 -9.32 -31.07
C GLY A 835 -3.93 -9.77 -29.63
N GLY A 836 -3.30 -9.14 -28.64
CA GLY A 836 -3.48 -9.45 -27.21
C GLY A 836 -2.38 -10.35 -26.65
N ASN A 837 -2.43 -10.61 -25.34
CA ASN A 837 -1.43 -11.37 -24.59
C ASN A 837 -1.86 -12.81 -24.25
N GLN A 838 -3.02 -13.26 -24.72
CA GLN A 838 -3.51 -14.60 -24.45
C GLN A 838 -2.92 -15.63 -25.43
N VAL A 839 -2.52 -16.80 -24.91
CA VAL A 839 -2.03 -17.93 -25.70
C VAL A 839 -2.83 -19.21 -25.41
N PRO A 840 -3.33 -19.90 -26.44
CA PRO A 840 -3.97 -21.20 -26.28
C PRO A 840 -2.94 -22.30 -25.98
N ALA A 841 -3.39 -23.48 -25.54
CA ALA A 841 -2.50 -24.65 -25.36
C ALA A 841 -1.96 -25.25 -26.68
N ASP A 842 -2.33 -24.69 -27.85
CA ASP A 842 -1.77 -25.03 -29.15
C ASP A 842 -0.91 -23.89 -29.75
N GLN A 843 -0.38 -24.10 -30.96
CA GLN A 843 0.59 -23.19 -31.55
C GLN A 843 -0.04 -21.84 -31.94
N HIS A 844 0.52 -20.75 -31.40
CA HIS A 844 0.07 -19.38 -31.60
C HIS A 844 1.21 -18.47 -32.06
N ASN A 845 0.95 -17.59 -33.04
CA ASN A 845 1.96 -16.67 -33.58
C ASN A 845 1.87 -15.28 -32.93
N LEU A 846 2.96 -14.81 -32.35
CA LEU A 846 3.04 -13.49 -31.71
C LEU A 846 3.74 -12.45 -32.61
N ASP A 847 3.19 -11.23 -32.61
CA ASP A 847 3.77 -10.05 -33.27
C ASP A 847 3.87 -8.94 -32.23
N ILE A 848 5.10 -8.50 -31.95
CA ILE A 848 5.41 -7.59 -30.84
C ILE A 848 6.01 -6.31 -31.42
N ASP A 849 5.46 -5.15 -31.04
CA ASP A 849 6.01 -3.82 -31.32
C ASP A 849 6.93 -3.41 -30.18
N ILE A 850 8.14 -2.97 -30.51
CA ILE A 850 9.15 -2.51 -29.53
C ILE A 850 9.60 -1.09 -29.84
N GLU A 851 9.99 -0.34 -28.82
CA GLU A 851 10.55 1.01 -28.95
C GLU A 851 11.94 1.13 -28.34
N ASN A 852 12.72 2.11 -28.80
CA ASN A 852 14.05 2.41 -28.29
C ASN A 852 14.03 3.72 -27.49
N VAL A 853 14.15 3.62 -26.16
CA VAL A 853 14.17 4.74 -25.22
C VAL A 853 15.59 5.08 -24.73
N GLY A 854 16.62 4.46 -25.31
CA GLY A 854 18.03 4.71 -24.97
C GLY A 854 18.59 5.93 -25.69
N SER A 855 19.81 6.34 -25.33
CA SER A 855 20.48 7.51 -25.93
C SER A 855 21.14 7.24 -27.29
N MET A 856 21.15 5.98 -27.76
CA MET A 856 21.77 5.59 -29.03
C MET A 856 20.78 4.93 -29.99
N ASN A 857 20.92 5.22 -31.30
CA ASN A 857 20.17 4.52 -32.36
C ASN A 857 20.50 3.02 -32.37
N ALA A 858 19.48 2.18 -32.47
CA ALA A 858 19.64 0.75 -32.64
C ALA A 858 19.78 0.37 -34.12
N PRO A 859 20.85 -0.34 -34.52
CA PRO A 859 20.89 -0.98 -35.84
C PRO A 859 19.89 -2.16 -35.89
N PRO A 860 19.65 -2.79 -37.06
CA PRO A 860 18.77 -3.95 -37.15
C PRO A 860 19.16 -5.04 -36.16
N ALA A 861 18.14 -5.65 -35.53
CA ALA A 861 18.30 -6.56 -34.41
C ALA A 861 17.61 -7.90 -34.66
N THR A 862 18.18 -8.96 -34.10
CA THR A 862 17.52 -10.26 -33.92
C THR A 862 16.97 -10.32 -32.51
N ALA A 863 15.76 -10.83 -32.32
CA ALA A 863 15.17 -10.97 -31.00
C ALA A 863 14.80 -12.42 -30.73
N ARG A 864 14.91 -12.84 -29.46
CA ARG A 864 14.56 -14.17 -28.98
C ARG A 864 13.64 -14.09 -27.78
N ILE A 865 12.48 -14.75 -27.83
CA ILE A 865 11.62 -14.90 -26.66
C ILE A 865 12.12 -16.05 -25.77
N VAL A 866 12.11 -15.81 -24.46
CA VAL A 866 12.41 -16.76 -23.40
C VAL A 866 11.27 -16.74 -22.38
N THR A 867 10.76 -17.92 -22.01
CA THR A 867 9.81 -18.05 -20.90
C THR A 867 10.54 -18.04 -19.56
N ARG A 868 9.98 -17.36 -18.54
CA ARG A 868 10.48 -17.42 -17.15
C ARG A 868 9.70 -18.41 -16.28
N GLY A 869 8.63 -19.00 -16.83
CA GLY A 869 7.78 -19.98 -16.15
C GLY A 869 7.55 -21.23 -17.01
N ILE A 870 6.89 -22.22 -16.42
CA ILE A 870 6.56 -23.47 -17.11
C ILE A 870 5.31 -23.39 -17.97
N GLY A 871 4.53 -22.30 -17.87
CA GLY A 871 3.22 -22.21 -18.51
C GLY A 871 3.22 -21.87 -19.98
N VAL A 872 4.28 -21.26 -20.52
CA VAL A 872 4.37 -20.98 -21.96
C VAL A 872 5.58 -21.68 -22.56
N SER A 873 5.33 -22.52 -23.57
CA SER A 873 6.34 -23.16 -24.39
C SER A 873 6.66 -22.31 -25.62
N VAL A 874 7.94 -22.09 -25.88
CA VAL A 874 8.42 -21.35 -27.06
C VAL A 874 8.77 -22.35 -28.18
N ILE A 875 8.06 -22.27 -29.31
CA ILE A 875 8.23 -23.17 -30.46
C ILE A 875 9.18 -22.54 -31.50
N ASN A 876 8.85 -21.33 -31.96
CA ASN A 876 9.76 -20.48 -32.71
C ASN A 876 10.07 -19.26 -31.87
N GLY A 877 11.25 -19.24 -31.28
CA GLY A 877 11.67 -18.18 -30.40
C GLY A 877 12.28 -16.99 -31.11
N ASP A 878 12.59 -17.04 -32.41
CA ASP A 878 13.45 -16.06 -33.06
C ASP A 878 12.68 -15.17 -34.08
N ALA A 879 12.96 -13.86 -34.06
CA ALA A 879 12.41 -12.84 -34.96
C ALA A 879 13.46 -11.76 -35.30
N ASN A 880 13.14 -10.88 -36.26
CA ASN A 880 14.01 -9.76 -36.65
C ASN A 880 13.27 -8.43 -36.55
N TYR A 881 13.99 -7.38 -36.17
CA TYR A 881 13.53 -6.00 -36.16
C TYR A 881 14.43 -5.13 -37.08
N PRO A 882 13.88 -4.10 -37.74
CA PRO A 882 14.68 -3.12 -38.46
C PRO A 882 15.51 -2.25 -37.51
N ALA A 883 16.28 -1.32 -38.05
CA ALA A 883 16.89 -0.26 -37.25
C ALA A 883 15.79 0.60 -36.59
N ILE A 884 16.08 1.06 -35.37
CA ILE A 884 15.17 1.87 -34.56
C ILE A 884 15.95 3.08 -34.04
N ASP A 885 15.60 4.26 -34.53
CA ASP A 885 16.20 5.51 -34.05
C ASP A 885 15.85 5.75 -32.57
N VAL A 886 16.59 6.62 -31.89
CA VAL A 886 16.25 7.09 -30.53
C VAL A 886 14.81 7.64 -30.51
N ASN A 887 14.01 7.19 -29.54
CA ASN A 887 12.56 7.44 -29.43
C ASN A 887 11.71 6.91 -30.60
N GLY A 888 12.27 6.03 -31.44
CA GLY A 888 11.57 5.32 -32.50
C GLY A 888 10.98 3.98 -32.04
N HIS A 889 10.15 3.36 -32.88
CA HIS A 889 9.60 2.02 -32.63
C HIS A 889 9.53 1.17 -33.91
N ALA A 890 9.45 -0.15 -33.75
CA ALA A 890 9.34 -1.08 -34.86
C ALA A 890 8.69 -2.42 -34.51
N ARG A 891 8.09 -3.04 -35.54
CA ARG A 891 7.51 -4.38 -35.51
C ARG A 891 8.42 -5.42 -36.17
N ILE A 892 8.10 -6.68 -35.91
CA ILE A 892 8.78 -7.85 -36.47
C ILE A 892 8.78 -7.82 -38.02
N GLN A 893 9.94 -8.08 -38.61
CA GLN A 893 10.12 -8.35 -40.03
C GLN A 893 10.28 -9.85 -40.32
N GLY A 894 9.43 -10.37 -41.20
CA GLY A 894 9.51 -11.77 -41.65
C GLY A 894 8.77 -12.72 -40.73
N ASN A 895 9.48 -13.72 -40.19
CA ASN A 895 8.89 -14.76 -39.35
C ASN A 895 8.58 -14.21 -37.96
N ARG A 896 7.35 -14.48 -37.51
CA ARG A 896 6.86 -14.16 -36.16
C ARG A 896 7.30 -15.22 -35.17
N PHE A 897 7.26 -14.86 -33.89
CA PHE A 897 7.42 -15.84 -32.82
C PHE A 897 6.25 -16.82 -32.84
N THR A 898 6.49 -18.05 -32.42
CA THR A 898 5.45 -19.06 -32.24
C THR A 898 5.59 -19.64 -30.83
N VAL A 899 4.52 -19.60 -30.05
CA VAL A 899 4.45 -20.10 -28.68
C VAL A 899 3.24 -21.01 -28.51
N SER A 900 3.13 -21.68 -27.36
CA SER A 900 2.01 -22.54 -26.99
C SER A 900 1.89 -22.50 -25.48
N GLY A 901 0.67 -22.36 -24.96
CA GLY A 901 0.38 -22.64 -23.55
C GLY A 901 0.72 -24.09 -23.22
N ASN A 902 1.16 -24.33 -21.99
CA ASN A 902 1.45 -25.66 -21.46
C ASN A 902 0.20 -26.21 -20.77
N SER A 903 -0.16 -27.45 -21.06
CA SER A 903 -1.34 -28.11 -20.49
C SER A 903 -1.26 -28.34 -18.98
N ILE A 904 -0.06 -28.26 -18.38
CA ILE A 904 0.10 -28.34 -16.91
C ILE A 904 -0.07 -26.99 -16.22
N ALA A 905 -0.14 -25.89 -16.96
CA ALA A 905 -0.41 -24.58 -16.37
C ALA A 905 -1.90 -24.42 -16.15
N VAL A 906 -2.26 -23.91 -14.98
CA VAL A 906 -3.64 -23.60 -14.63
C VAL A 906 -4.21 -22.62 -15.67
N PRO A 907 -5.35 -22.93 -16.32
CA PRO A 907 -5.98 -22.01 -17.26
C PRO A 907 -6.27 -20.65 -16.62
N GLY A 908 -5.91 -19.58 -17.32
CA GLY A 908 -5.97 -18.19 -16.82
C GLY A 908 -4.71 -17.72 -16.09
N SER A 909 -3.73 -18.59 -15.83
CA SER A 909 -2.49 -18.17 -15.18
C SER A 909 -1.65 -17.24 -16.09
N ILE A 910 -1.10 -16.19 -15.49
CA ILE A 910 -0.24 -15.19 -16.15
C ILE A 910 1.22 -15.61 -15.99
N HIS A 911 1.94 -15.67 -17.10
CA HIS A 911 3.35 -16.07 -17.14
C HIS A 911 4.22 -14.92 -17.63
N PRO A 912 5.30 -14.57 -16.91
CA PRO A 912 6.26 -13.58 -17.38
C PRO A 912 7.19 -14.16 -18.45
N LEU A 913 7.42 -13.37 -19.51
CA LEU A 913 8.34 -13.65 -20.60
C LEU A 913 9.37 -12.52 -20.73
N LEU A 914 10.49 -12.89 -21.32
CA LEU A 914 11.60 -12.01 -21.62
C LEU A 914 11.87 -12.04 -23.13
N LEU A 915 12.00 -10.87 -23.73
CA LEU A 915 12.43 -10.67 -25.11
C LEU A 915 13.91 -10.25 -25.09
N ALA A 916 14.81 -11.18 -25.40
CA ALA A 916 16.24 -10.91 -25.54
C ALA A 916 16.53 -10.37 -26.93
N ILE A 917 16.97 -9.11 -27.03
CA ILE A 917 17.22 -8.42 -28.30
C ILE A 917 18.72 -8.29 -28.49
N ARG A 918 19.21 -8.72 -29.65
CA ARG A 918 20.62 -8.68 -30.02
C ARG A 918 20.81 -7.90 -31.31
N THR A 919 21.65 -6.88 -31.28
CA THR A 919 21.97 -6.09 -32.48
C THR A 919 23.18 -6.67 -33.23
N GLY A 920 23.35 -6.27 -34.50
CA GLY A 920 24.49 -6.71 -35.32
C GLY A 920 25.88 -6.35 -34.76
N GLY A 921 25.97 -5.36 -33.86
CA GLY A 921 27.21 -4.95 -33.19
C GLY A 921 27.57 -5.77 -31.95
N GLY A 922 26.75 -6.76 -31.57
CA GLY A 922 26.99 -7.59 -30.39
C GLY A 922 26.27 -7.14 -29.13
N PHE A 923 25.64 -5.95 -29.15
CA PHE A 923 24.80 -5.46 -28.05
C PHE A 923 23.62 -6.38 -27.77
N VAL A 924 23.35 -6.60 -26.48
CA VAL A 924 22.23 -7.38 -26.00
C VAL A 924 21.50 -6.59 -24.92
N ASP A 925 20.18 -6.51 -25.04
CA ASP A 925 19.29 -5.96 -24.02
C ASP A 925 18.03 -6.82 -23.93
N THR A 926 17.21 -6.56 -22.92
CA THR A 926 16.04 -7.36 -22.60
C THR A 926 14.83 -6.48 -22.34
N ALA A 927 13.70 -6.86 -22.92
CA ALA A 927 12.40 -6.26 -22.62
C ALA A 927 11.46 -7.32 -22.01
N TYR A 928 10.64 -6.92 -21.04
CA TYR A 928 9.72 -7.82 -20.34
C TYR A 928 8.28 -7.64 -20.80
N PHE A 929 7.54 -8.75 -20.86
CA PHE A 929 6.10 -8.77 -21.13
C PHE A 929 5.50 -10.06 -20.57
N GLU A 930 4.18 -10.17 -20.51
CA GLU A 930 3.48 -11.32 -19.93
C GLU A 930 2.51 -11.93 -20.94
N LEU A 931 2.26 -13.22 -20.81
CA LEU A 931 1.25 -13.93 -21.57
C LEU A 931 0.34 -14.74 -20.63
N GLN A 932 -0.95 -14.77 -20.92
CA GLN A 932 -1.94 -15.57 -20.21
C GLN A 932 -2.14 -16.91 -20.93
N VAL A 933 -2.11 -18.03 -20.20
CA VAL A 933 -2.36 -19.36 -20.77
C VAL A 933 -3.84 -19.70 -20.66
N GLU A 934 -4.51 -19.87 -21.81
CA GLU A 934 -5.95 -20.18 -21.88
C GLU A 934 -6.85 -19.20 -21.09
N GLU A 935 -8.10 -19.59 -20.84
CA GLU A 935 -9.03 -18.88 -19.95
C GLU A 935 -9.34 -19.73 -18.72
N PRO A 936 -9.58 -19.13 -17.53
CA PRO A 936 -10.14 -19.85 -16.38
C PRO A 936 -11.43 -20.61 -16.76
N ARG A 937 -11.65 -21.79 -16.17
CA ARG A 937 -12.84 -22.63 -16.44
C ARG A 937 -13.15 -23.59 -15.29
N GLU A 938 -14.38 -24.10 -15.25
CA GLU A 938 -14.79 -25.18 -14.33
C GLU A 938 -14.00 -26.48 -14.58
N ARG A 939 -13.84 -27.29 -13.51
CA ARG A 939 -13.09 -28.57 -13.51
C ARG A 939 -11.64 -28.39 -13.94
N ALA A 940 -11.06 -27.28 -13.51
CA ALA A 940 -9.64 -27.03 -13.56
C ALA A 940 -9.23 -26.40 -12.22
N PRO A 941 -8.00 -26.68 -11.74
CA PRO A 941 -7.47 -26.11 -10.52
C PRO A 941 -7.51 -24.59 -10.55
N GLN A 942 -7.47 -23.97 -9.38
CA GLN A 942 -7.43 -22.52 -9.25
C GLN A 942 -6.06 -22.05 -8.76
N GLY A 943 -5.63 -20.86 -9.22
CA GLY A 943 -4.33 -20.27 -8.90
C GLY A 943 -3.31 -20.38 -10.04
N PRO A 944 -2.00 -20.36 -9.75
CA PRO A 944 -1.43 -20.09 -8.43
C PRO A 944 -1.77 -18.69 -7.92
N ASP A 945 -1.87 -18.54 -6.59
CA ASP A 945 -1.83 -17.21 -5.96
C ASP A 945 -0.41 -16.59 -6.01
N GLY A 946 -0.24 -15.40 -5.43
CA GLY A 946 1.04 -14.69 -5.41
C GLY A 946 2.15 -15.40 -4.61
N TYR A 947 1.77 -16.23 -3.63
CA TYR A 947 2.64 -17.10 -2.86
C TYR A 947 3.03 -18.37 -3.63
N GLY A 948 2.13 -18.85 -4.50
CA GLY A 948 2.33 -20.01 -5.36
C GLY A 948 1.44 -21.21 -5.04
N TYR A 949 0.43 -21.07 -4.17
CA TYR A 949 -0.51 -22.14 -3.85
C TYR A 949 -1.56 -22.34 -4.95
N ILE A 950 -1.87 -23.60 -5.22
CA ILE A 950 -2.87 -24.04 -6.19
C ILE A 950 -3.93 -24.83 -5.42
N CYS A 951 -5.20 -24.52 -5.65
CA CYS A 951 -6.32 -25.25 -5.08
C CYS A 951 -6.76 -26.35 -6.05
N PHE A 952 -6.86 -27.58 -5.56
CA PHE A 952 -7.42 -28.74 -6.26
C PHE A 952 -8.71 -29.16 -5.55
N ASP A 953 -9.74 -29.55 -6.28
CA ASP A 953 -10.96 -30.16 -5.73
C ASP A 953 -11.22 -31.58 -6.29
N ASP A 954 -12.30 -32.22 -5.84
CA ASP A 954 -12.67 -33.58 -6.24
C ASP A 954 -13.14 -33.69 -7.71
N THR A 955 -13.32 -32.56 -8.39
CA THR A 955 -13.70 -32.45 -9.80
C THR A 955 -12.50 -32.29 -10.73
N ASP A 956 -11.30 -32.01 -10.21
CA ASP A 956 -10.04 -31.84 -10.96
C ASP A 956 -9.40 -33.16 -11.43
N GLN A 957 -10.24 -34.11 -11.84
CA GLN A 957 -9.87 -35.49 -12.17
C GLN A 957 -8.96 -35.63 -13.41
N ASP A 958 -8.87 -34.58 -14.22
CA ASP A 958 -8.03 -34.53 -15.42
C ASP A 958 -6.58 -34.07 -15.12
N TRP A 959 -6.24 -33.82 -13.86
CA TRP A 959 -4.95 -33.26 -13.45
C TRP A 959 -4.13 -34.26 -12.65
N ASP A 960 -3.01 -34.72 -13.23
CA ASP A 960 -2.14 -35.76 -12.64
C ASP A 960 -1.58 -35.43 -11.23
N ILE A 961 -1.55 -34.14 -10.86
CA ILE A 961 -1.07 -33.66 -9.55
C ILE A 961 -2.18 -33.41 -8.54
N ALA A 962 -3.45 -33.50 -8.96
CA ALA A 962 -4.58 -33.44 -8.04
C ALA A 962 -4.54 -34.68 -7.13
N PRO A 963 -4.74 -34.52 -5.81
CA PRO A 963 -4.79 -35.66 -4.91
C PRO A 963 -6.03 -36.51 -5.19
N ASP A 964 -5.91 -37.82 -4.96
CA ASP A 964 -7.07 -38.71 -4.92
C ASP A 964 -7.85 -38.41 -3.62
N TYR A 965 -9.06 -37.87 -3.76
CA TYR A 965 -9.94 -37.61 -2.63
C TYR A 965 -10.70 -38.89 -2.24
N ASP A 966 -10.53 -39.32 -0.99
CA ASP A 966 -11.30 -40.42 -0.38
C ASP A 966 -12.00 -39.93 0.89
N TRP A 967 -13.27 -40.28 1.05
CA TRP A 967 -14.04 -39.88 2.23
C TRP A 967 -13.75 -40.82 3.38
N VAL A 968 -13.18 -40.29 4.47
CA VAL A 968 -12.91 -41.04 5.69
C VAL A 968 -13.91 -40.64 6.76
N GLU A 969 -14.76 -41.58 7.18
CA GLU A 969 -15.75 -41.35 8.23
C GLU A 969 -15.10 -41.41 9.63
N ILE A 970 -15.25 -40.35 10.41
CA ILE A 970 -14.65 -40.19 11.75
C ILE A 970 -15.69 -40.07 12.87
N ASN A 971 -16.99 -40.00 12.54
CA ASN A 971 -18.04 -39.95 13.54
C ASN A 971 -18.17 -41.32 14.24
N PRO A 972 -17.85 -41.45 15.54
CA PRO A 972 -17.89 -42.73 16.24
C PRO A 972 -19.30 -43.32 16.40
N ASP A 973 -20.35 -42.51 16.14
CA ASP A 973 -21.74 -42.95 16.15
C ASP A 973 -22.22 -43.50 14.80
N ASP A 974 -21.40 -43.42 13.73
CA ASP A 974 -21.73 -44.01 12.43
C ASP A 974 -21.34 -45.50 12.36
N ASP A 975 -22.16 -46.30 11.66
CA ASP A 975 -21.92 -47.74 11.51
C ASP A 975 -20.70 -48.03 10.62
N ASP A 976 -20.33 -47.10 9.74
CA ASP A 976 -19.22 -47.21 8.78
C ASP A 976 -17.96 -46.41 9.22
N ALA A 977 -17.87 -46.01 10.50
CA ALA A 977 -16.73 -45.25 11.03
C ALA A 977 -15.39 -46.02 10.88
N GLU A 978 -14.43 -45.39 10.21
CA GLU A 978 -13.09 -45.95 10.00
C GLU A 978 -12.13 -45.58 11.13
N PHE A 979 -12.34 -44.41 11.73
CA PHE A 979 -11.56 -43.89 12.86
C PHE A 979 -12.46 -43.34 13.96
N GLU A 980 -11.97 -43.34 15.20
CA GLU A 980 -12.66 -42.74 16.35
C GLU A 980 -12.29 -41.25 16.45
N GLY A 981 -13.09 -40.37 15.83
CA GLY A 981 -12.94 -38.92 15.94
C GLY A 981 -13.25 -38.39 17.35
N VAL A 982 -12.65 -37.25 17.69
CA VAL A 982 -12.87 -36.54 18.95
C VAL A 982 -13.90 -35.43 18.75
N GLU A 983 -14.98 -35.46 19.52
CA GLU A 983 -16.04 -34.44 19.49
C GLU A 983 -15.52 -33.10 20.02
N CYS A 984 -15.82 -32.01 19.30
CA CYS A 984 -15.57 -30.65 19.78
C CYS A 984 -16.58 -30.28 20.87
N ASP A 985 -16.13 -29.60 21.93
CA ASP A 985 -16.93 -29.19 23.09
C ASP A 985 -17.74 -27.91 22.80
N PHE A 986 -18.73 -28.03 21.90
CA PHE A 986 -19.65 -26.94 21.55
C PHE A 986 -21.02 -27.14 22.24
N ASP A 987 -21.49 -26.11 22.94
CA ASP A 987 -22.80 -26.11 23.63
C ASP A 987 -23.98 -25.85 22.67
N GLY A 988 -23.70 -25.38 21.45
CA GLY A 988 -24.68 -24.99 20.43
C GLY A 988 -25.54 -23.78 20.81
N ASN A 989 -25.17 -23.05 21.87
CA ASN A 989 -25.94 -21.92 22.41
C ASN A 989 -25.02 -20.86 23.04
N SER A 990 -24.36 -20.04 22.23
CA SER A 990 -23.50 -18.98 22.74
C SER A 990 -24.27 -17.70 23.12
N GLN A 991 -23.67 -16.87 23.98
CA GLN A 991 -24.30 -15.63 24.44
C GLN A 991 -24.46 -14.65 23.27
N PHE A 992 -25.69 -14.19 23.03
CA PHE A 992 -26.07 -13.36 21.87
C PHE A 992 -25.98 -14.07 20.51
N ASP A 993 -25.92 -15.41 20.52
CA ASP A 993 -26.01 -16.27 19.33
C ASP A 993 -24.85 -16.10 18.34
N ILE A 994 -23.63 -15.97 18.86
CA ILE A 994 -22.43 -15.51 18.12
C ILE A 994 -21.46 -16.62 17.66
N GLY A 995 -21.85 -17.89 17.78
CA GLY A 995 -20.97 -19.06 17.56
C GLY A 995 -20.03 -19.36 18.74
N GLU A 996 -19.26 -20.44 18.61
CA GLU A 996 -18.26 -20.97 19.56
C GLU A 996 -16.97 -21.37 18.81
N ALA A 997 -15.86 -21.51 19.55
CA ALA A 997 -14.58 -21.89 18.96
C ALA A 997 -13.74 -22.74 19.92
N GLU A 998 -13.03 -23.73 19.37
CA GLU A 998 -12.16 -24.65 20.09
C GLU A 998 -10.77 -24.70 19.45
N VAL A 999 -9.71 -24.73 20.26
CA VAL A 999 -8.33 -24.83 19.79
C VAL A 999 -7.85 -26.27 19.94
N VAL A 1000 -7.34 -26.84 18.84
CA VAL A 1000 -6.92 -28.24 18.73
C VAL A 1000 -5.47 -28.33 18.23
N GLU A 1001 -4.66 -29.19 18.86
CA GLU A 1001 -3.30 -29.50 18.40
C GLU A 1001 -3.33 -30.42 17.17
N MET A 1002 -2.52 -30.13 16.15
CA MET A 1002 -2.47 -30.90 14.90
C MET A 1002 -1.59 -32.16 14.99
N GLY A 1003 -0.77 -32.29 16.04
CA GLY A 1003 0.24 -33.36 16.15
C GLY A 1003 1.45 -33.20 15.21
N MET A 1004 1.43 -32.22 14.31
CA MET A 1004 2.50 -31.91 13.34
C MET A 1004 2.68 -30.40 13.15
N ASN A 1005 3.83 -30.01 12.61
CA ASN A 1005 4.07 -28.63 12.16
C ASN A 1005 3.74 -28.50 10.66
N THR A 1006 2.86 -27.55 10.33
CA THR A 1006 2.47 -27.22 8.95
C THR A 1006 2.86 -25.78 8.63
N GLN A 1007 3.47 -25.55 7.47
CA GLN A 1007 3.74 -24.20 6.97
C GLN A 1007 2.56 -23.70 6.14
N PHE A 1008 2.04 -22.51 6.47
CA PHE A 1008 0.97 -21.86 5.74
C PHE A 1008 1.29 -20.37 5.55
N TYR A 1009 1.42 -19.93 4.29
CA TYR A 1009 1.87 -18.58 3.93
C TYR A 1009 3.13 -18.14 4.70
N GLY A 1010 4.16 -18.98 4.67
CA GLY A 1010 5.45 -18.71 5.31
C GLY A 1010 5.50 -18.97 6.82
N ASN A 1011 4.36 -19.02 7.52
CA ASN A 1011 4.29 -19.18 8.98
C ASN A 1011 4.14 -20.66 9.38
N LEU A 1012 4.80 -21.06 10.46
CA LEU A 1012 4.70 -22.41 11.03
C LEU A 1012 3.61 -22.48 12.09
N TYR A 1013 2.75 -23.51 12.00
CA TYR A 1013 1.67 -23.76 12.94
C TYR A 1013 1.68 -25.21 13.43
N ASP A 1014 1.36 -25.40 14.70
CA ASP A 1014 1.24 -26.69 15.41
C ASP A 1014 -0.21 -26.99 15.86
N ARG A 1015 -1.13 -26.05 15.64
CA ARG A 1015 -2.51 -26.10 16.08
C ARG A 1015 -3.44 -25.37 15.11
N ILE A 1016 -4.72 -25.68 15.20
CA ILE A 1016 -5.82 -25.00 14.52
C ILE A 1016 -6.88 -24.58 15.53
N THR A 1017 -7.69 -23.61 15.15
CA THR A 1017 -8.92 -23.23 15.86
C THR A 1017 -10.10 -23.65 15.02
N ILE A 1018 -10.94 -24.54 15.52
CA ILE A 1018 -12.18 -24.99 14.89
C ILE A 1018 -13.31 -24.07 15.38
N SER A 1019 -14.10 -23.55 14.46
CA SER A 1019 -15.27 -22.72 14.76
C SER A 1019 -16.56 -23.50 14.56
N SER A 1020 -17.55 -23.28 15.43
CA SER A 1020 -18.89 -23.83 15.27
C SER A 1020 -19.56 -23.36 13.97
N ASN A 1021 -19.05 -22.29 13.35
CA ASN A 1021 -19.55 -21.70 12.11
C ASN A 1021 -18.74 -22.13 10.86
N GLY A 1022 -18.19 -23.34 10.85
CA GLY A 1022 -17.80 -24.02 9.62
C GLY A 1022 -16.42 -23.77 9.06
N PHE A 1023 -15.50 -23.28 9.88
CA PHE A 1023 -14.15 -22.99 9.47
C PHE A 1023 -13.12 -23.42 10.50
N ILE A 1024 -11.89 -23.58 10.03
CA ILE A 1024 -10.72 -23.69 10.89
C ILE A 1024 -9.81 -22.49 10.65
N SER A 1025 -9.04 -22.07 11.64
CA SER A 1025 -7.99 -21.06 11.46
C SER A 1025 -6.67 -21.56 11.99
N MET A 1026 -5.59 -21.32 11.26
CA MET A 1026 -4.25 -21.72 11.70
C MET A 1026 -3.88 -20.97 12.99
N GLY A 1027 -3.32 -21.69 13.97
CA GLY A 1027 -2.96 -21.13 15.27
C GLY A 1027 -4.08 -21.12 16.32
N SER A 1028 -3.84 -20.42 17.44
CA SER A 1028 -4.75 -20.35 18.61
C SER A 1028 -5.58 -19.07 18.60
N GLN A 1029 -6.88 -19.18 18.31
CA GLN A 1029 -7.79 -18.04 18.14
C GLN A 1029 -9.13 -18.27 18.84
N PRO A 1030 -9.15 -18.52 20.17
CA PRO A 1030 -10.33 -19.02 20.90
C PRO A 1030 -11.53 -18.06 20.99
N ARG A 1031 -11.40 -16.81 20.51
CA ARG A 1031 -12.46 -15.79 20.53
C ARG A 1031 -13.08 -15.54 19.17
N ILE A 1032 -12.58 -16.20 18.14
CA ILE A 1032 -13.06 -16.10 16.78
C ILE A 1032 -14.19 -17.10 16.60
N THR A 1033 -15.39 -16.58 16.71
CA THR A 1033 -16.61 -17.38 16.61
C THR A 1033 -17.45 -17.00 15.38
N ASN A 1034 -16.97 -16.04 14.58
CA ASN A 1034 -17.63 -15.38 13.45
C ASN A 1034 -19.18 -15.44 13.48
N LEU A 1035 -19.84 -14.55 14.22
CA LEU A 1035 -21.31 -14.44 14.24
C LEU A 1035 -21.93 -14.22 12.85
N GLN A 1036 -21.15 -13.72 11.90
CA GLN A 1036 -21.66 -13.25 10.63
C GLN A 1036 -21.29 -14.30 9.59
N ASN A 1037 -22.28 -14.83 8.87
CA ASN A 1037 -22.02 -15.75 7.76
C ASN A 1037 -21.52 -14.89 6.59
N TRP A 1038 -20.24 -14.56 6.72
CA TRP A 1038 -19.37 -13.78 5.85
C TRP A 1038 -18.38 -14.75 5.21
N PRO A 1039 -17.86 -14.47 4.00
CA PRO A 1039 -16.95 -15.38 3.33
C PRO A 1039 -15.69 -15.42 4.16
N LEU A 1040 -15.22 -16.63 4.33
CA LEU A 1040 -14.11 -16.89 5.21
C LEU A 1040 -12.80 -16.41 4.53
N ASP A 1041 -12.70 -16.55 3.21
CA ASP A 1041 -11.60 -16.00 2.37
C ASP A 1041 -11.35 -14.48 2.51
N ARG A 1042 -12.23 -13.72 3.17
CA ARG A 1042 -12.04 -12.30 3.43
C ARG A 1042 -11.85 -11.95 4.90
N ALA A 1043 -11.52 -12.96 5.73
CA ALA A 1043 -11.10 -12.92 7.14
C ALA A 1043 -11.70 -11.83 8.03
N MET A 1044 -12.97 -11.51 7.81
CA MET A 1044 -13.68 -10.59 8.66
C MET A 1044 -14.59 -11.37 9.57
N GLY A 1045 -14.39 -11.21 10.88
CA GLY A 1045 -15.07 -12.02 11.89
C GLY A 1045 -14.57 -13.47 12.00
N GLY A 1046 -13.89 -14.00 10.97
CA GLY A 1046 -13.10 -15.24 11.00
C GLY A 1046 -11.67 -15.02 11.53
N GLY A 1047 -10.90 -16.11 11.64
CA GLY A 1047 -9.56 -16.09 12.20
C GLY A 1047 -8.50 -15.79 11.14
N VAL A 1048 -7.30 -15.40 11.55
CA VAL A 1048 -6.17 -15.21 10.62
C VAL A 1048 -5.64 -16.57 10.16
N GLY A 1049 -5.27 -16.70 8.88
CA GLY A 1049 -4.82 -17.99 8.34
C GLY A 1049 -5.95 -19.02 8.26
N MET A 1050 -7.14 -18.59 7.87
CA MET A 1050 -8.33 -19.44 7.83
C MET A 1050 -8.32 -20.44 6.68
N VAL A 1051 -8.85 -21.63 6.95
CA VAL A 1051 -9.17 -22.69 5.98
C VAL A 1051 -10.65 -23.05 6.17
N ALA A 1052 -11.43 -23.10 5.09
CA ALA A 1052 -12.89 -23.09 5.16
C ALA A 1052 -13.52 -24.34 4.50
N PRO A 1053 -13.52 -25.51 5.15
CA PRO A 1053 -14.07 -26.76 4.58
C PRO A 1053 -15.62 -26.90 4.65
N PHE A 1054 -16.32 -25.88 5.20
CA PHE A 1054 -17.78 -25.61 5.21
C PHE A 1054 -18.74 -26.42 6.12
N TRP A 1055 -19.44 -25.68 7.01
CA TRP A 1055 -20.85 -25.80 7.43
C TRP A 1055 -21.35 -24.44 7.97
N ASP A 1056 -22.65 -24.18 8.09
CA ASP A 1056 -23.16 -22.92 8.68
C ASP A 1056 -24.33 -23.23 9.61
N TRP A 1057 -24.34 -22.63 10.80
CA TRP A 1057 -25.41 -22.81 11.80
C TRP A 1057 -25.72 -24.29 12.08
N LEU A 1058 -24.68 -25.08 12.39
CA LEU A 1058 -24.86 -26.49 12.72
C LEU A 1058 -25.75 -26.63 13.97
N ASP A 1059 -26.95 -27.19 13.79
CA ASP A 1059 -27.86 -27.51 14.92
C ASP A 1059 -27.25 -28.67 15.72
N MET A 1060 -26.53 -28.34 16.79
CA MET A 1060 -25.82 -29.31 17.63
C MET A 1060 -26.84 -30.21 18.36
N ASN A 1061 -26.92 -31.48 17.96
CA ASN A 1061 -27.77 -32.48 18.58
C ASN A 1061 -27.11 -33.87 18.48
N ASN A 1062 -27.77 -34.92 18.99
CA ASN A 1062 -27.19 -36.28 18.99
C ASN A 1062 -26.82 -36.81 17.59
N ASN A 1063 -27.31 -36.20 16.51
CA ASN A 1063 -27.05 -36.61 15.12
C ASN A 1063 -26.28 -35.53 14.33
N SER A 1064 -25.75 -34.49 14.98
CA SER A 1064 -25.15 -33.33 14.33
C SER A 1064 -24.13 -32.71 15.29
N LYS A 1065 -22.85 -33.02 15.06
CA LYS A 1065 -21.71 -32.69 15.91
C LYS A 1065 -20.48 -32.45 15.04
N VAL A 1066 -19.48 -31.75 15.58
CA VAL A 1066 -18.20 -31.53 14.92
C VAL A 1066 -17.17 -32.47 15.55
N TYR A 1067 -16.47 -33.23 14.71
CA TYR A 1067 -15.41 -34.14 15.13
C TYR A 1067 -14.09 -33.76 14.43
N TYR A 1068 -12.98 -33.99 15.10
CA TYR A 1068 -11.65 -33.93 14.50
C TYR A 1068 -10.87 -35.23 14.73
N TYR A 1069 -9.92 -35.50 13.84
CA TYR A 1069 -9.01 -36.64 13.91
C TYR A 1069 -7.68 -36.25 13.26
N TYR A 1070 -6.57 -36.75 13.80
CA TYR A 1070 -5.25 -36.71 13.17
C TYR A 1070 -4.61 -38.10 13.34
N ASP A 1071 -3.88 -38.56 12.34
CA ASP A 1071 -3.09 -39.80 12.43
C ASP A 1071 -1.70 -39.53 13.04
N GLU A 1072 -1.12 -40.53 13.70
CA GLU A 1072 0.26 -40.48 14.25
C GLU A 1072 1.33 -40.79 13.20
#